data_AF-A0A6J1VZY2-F1
#
_entry.id   AF-A0A6J1VZY2-F1
#
_cell.length_a   1.000
_cell.length_b   1.000
_cell.length_c   1.000
_cell.angle_alpha   90.00
_cell.angle_beta   90.00
_cell.angle_gamma   90.00
#
_symmetry.space_group_name_H-M   'P 1'
#
loop_
_entity.id
_entity.type
_entity.pdbx_description
1 polymer ?
#
loop_
_entity_poly.entity_id
_entity_poly.type
_entity_poly.pdbx_seq_one_letter_code
_entity_poly.pdbx_strand_id
1 'polypeptide(L)'
;MDSTTATAELGWTVHPVSGWEEVSGYDENMNTIRTYQVCNVFESSQNNWLRTKYIRRRGAHRIHVEMKFSVRDCSSIPNVPGSCKETFNLYYYESEFDGATKSFPSWMENPWAKVDTIAADESFSQVDLGGRVMKINTEIRSFGPVSKNGFYLAFQDYGGCMSLIAVRVFYRKCLRVIQNGAIFQETLSGAESTSLVAARGTCIPNAEEVDVPIKLYCNGDGEWLVPIGRCMCKSGYESVENGTVCRAPSAISIMHQVSRMVDSITLSWSQPDQPNGVILDYELQYYEKDLSEFNATAVKSFTNTVTVPNLKAGTIYVFQVRARTVAGYGRYSGKMYFQTMTEAEYQTSIQEKLPLIIGSSAAGLVFLIALVVIILVCNRRHGFERNDSEYTDKLQHYTSGHITPGMKIYIDPFTYEDPNEAVREFAKEIDISCVKIEQVIGAGEFGEVCSGHLKLPGKRESFVAIKTLKSGYTEKQRRDFLSEASIMGQFDHPNVIRLEGVVTKSPPVMIVTEFMENGSLDSFLRQNDGQFTVIQLVGMLRGIAAGMKYLADMNYVHRDLAARNILVNSNLVCKVSDFGLSRFLEDDTSDPTYTSALGGKIPIRWTAPEAIQYRKFTSASDVWSYGIVMWEVTSYGERPYWDMTNQDVINAIEQDYRLPPPMDCPSALHQLMLDCWQKDRNHRPKFGQIVNTLDKMIRNPNSLKAMAPLSSGINLPLLDRTIPDYSTFNTVDEWLEAIKMGQYKENFASNGFSSFALVSQMTMEDILRVGVTLAGHQKKILNSVQVMRTQMSQIQSVEV
;
A
#
# COMPACT_ATOMS: atom_id res chain seq x y z
N MET A 1 -29.15 -5.88 7.61
CA MET A 1 -29.99 -7.05 7.31
C MET A 1 -29.10 -8.06 6.62
N ASP A 2 -29.21 -9.35 6.92
CA ASP A 2 -28.43 -10.38 6.24
C ASP A 2 -29.34 -11.59 5.99
N SER A 3 -29.65 -11.87 4.72
CA SER A 3 -30.58 -12.94 4.36
C SER A 3 -30.01 -14.34 4.63
N THR A 4 -28.69 -14.49 4.75
CA THR A 4 -28.05 -15.79 5.03
C THR A 4 -28.37 -16.32 6.42
N THR A 5 -28.72 -15.42 7.34
CA THR A 5 -29.05 -15.77 8.74
C THR A 5 -30.47 -16.30 8.92
N ALA A 6 -31.32 -16.22 7.88
CA ALA A 6 -32.71 -16.69 7.94
C ALA A 6 -32.82 -18.15 7.48
N THR A 7 -33.09 -19.05 8.42
CA THR A 7 -33.18 -20.49 8.16
C THR A 7 -34.61 -20.99 7.88
N ALA A 8 -35.63 -20.23 8.32
CA ALA A 8 -37.04 -20.64 8.19
C ALA A 8 -37.72 -20.07 6.93
N GLU A 9 -37.81 -18.74 6.81
CA GLU A 9 -38.39 -18.02 5.67
C GLU A 9 -37.80 -16.60 5.59
N LEU A 10 -37.63 -16.06 4.39
CA LEU A 10 -37.32 -14.64 4.19
C LEU A 10 -38.58 -13.79 4.24
N GLY A 11 -39.67 -14.30 3.66
CA GLY A 11 -40.99 -13.66 3.67
C GLY A 11 -41.00 -12.32 2.91
N TRP A 12 -40.26 -12.23 1.82
CA TRP A 12 -40.29 -11.07 0.92
C TRP A 12 -41.53 -11.12 0.03
N THR A 13 -41.96 -9.98 -0.48
CA THR A 13 -43.18 -9.88 -1.28
C THR A 13 -42.85 -9.95 -2.77
N VAL A 14 -43.54 -10.82 -3.51
CA VAL A 14 -43.33 -11.03 -4.95
C VAL A 14 -44.50 -10.49 -5.78
N HIS A 15 -44.22 -9.96 -6.97
CA HIS A 15 -45.24 -9.52 -7.93
C HIS A 15 -44.73 -9.59 -9.39
N PRO A 16 -45.43 -10.24 -10.32
CA PRO A 16 -46.63 -11.07 -10.09
C PRO A 16 -46.29 -12.31 -9.25
N VAL A 17 -47.30 -13.03 -8.78
CA VAL A 17 -47.11 -14.24 -7.95
C VAL A 17 -46.33 -15.33 -8.68
N SER A 18 -46.37 -15.35 -10.02
CA SER A 18 -45.62 -16.25 -10.89
C SER A 18 -44.21 -15.77 -11.25
N GLY A 19 -43.75 -14.65 -10.67
CA GLY A 19 -42.43 -14.09 -10.93
C GLY A 19 -41.34 -14.81 -10.15
N TRP A 20 -40.97 -14.26 -8.99
CA TRP A 20 -39.96 -14.82 -8.12
C TRP A 20 -40.53 -15.91 -7.21
N GLU A 21 -39.78 -17.01 -7.04
CA GLU A 21 -40.11 -18.13 -6.16
C GLU A 21 -39.08 -18.26 -5.03
N GLU A 22 -39.53 -18.48 -3.80
CA GLU A 22 -38.65 -18.74 -2.66
C GLU A 22 -38.30 -20.23 -2.60
N VAL A 23 -37.01 -20.56 -2.73
CA VAL A 23 -36.49 -21.93 -2.79
C VAL A 23 -35.43 -22.16 -1.72
N SER A 24 -35.43 -23.34 -1.10
CA SER A 24 -34.33 -23.77 -0.21
C SER A 24 -33.09 -24.14 -1.01
N GLY A 25 -31.94 -23.60 -0.64
CA GLY A 25 -30.62 -23.95 -1.15
C GLY A 25 -29.66 -24.34 -0.03
N TYR A 26 -28.41 -24.63 -0.42
CA TYR A 26 -27.30 -24.83 0.51
C TYR A 26 -26.19 -23.83 0.19
N ASP A 27 -25.56 -23.26 1.22
CA ASP A 27 -24.34 -22.47 1.04
C ASP A 27 -23.10 -23.37 0.85
N GLU A 28 -21.93 -22.76 0.65
CA GLU A 28 -20.64 -23.45 0.51
C GLU A 28 -20.27 -24.33 1.71
N ASN A 29 -20.85 -24.06 2.88
CA ASN A 29 -20.63 -24.79 4.13
C ASN A 29 -21.75 -25.82 4.41
N MET A 30 -22.61 -26.11 3.43
CA MET A 30 -23.76 -27.01 3.53
C MET A 30 -24.83 -26.56 4.54
N ASN A 31 -24.86 -25.28 4.91
CA ASN A 31 -25.97 -24.74 5.70
C ASN A 31 -27.17 -24.51 4.80
N THR A 32 -28.38 -24.77 5.31
CA THR A 32 -29.62 -24.48 4.59
C THR A 32 -29.83 -22.98 4.53
N ILE A 33 -29.92 -22.45 3.32
CA ILE A 33 -30.20 -21.04 3.04
C ILE A 33 -31.52 -20.91 2.27
N ARG A 34 -32.16 -19.74 2.36
CA ARG A 34 -33.32 -19.39 1.54
C ARG A 34 -32.89 -18.46 0.42
N THR A 35 -33.28 -18.80 -0.80
CA THR A 35 -32.91 -18.09 -2.03
C THR A 35 -34.18 -17.72 -2.80
N TYR A 36 -34.12 -16.69 -3.63
CA TYR A 36 -35.20 -16.37 -4.56
C TYR A 36 -34.77 -16.66 -6.00
N GLN A 37 -35.59 -17.35 -6.77
CA GLN A 37 -35.27 -17.75 -8.14
C GLN A 37 -36.35 -17.24 -9.11
N VAL A 38 -35.95 -16.91 -10.33
CA VAL A 38 -36.86 -16.55 -11.43
C VAL A 38 -36.29 -17.09 -12.73
N CYS A 39 -37.13 -17.65 -13.60
CA CYS A 39 -36.70 -18.17 -14.90
C CYS A 39 -37.84 -18.15 -15.93
N ASN A 40 -38.39 -16.97 -16.21
CA ASN A 40 -39.51 -16.78 -17.13
C ASN A 40 -39.05 -16.36 -18.53
N VAL A 41 -37.95 -16.94 -19.02
CA VAL A 41 -37.24 -16.52 -20.24
C VAL A 41 -38.02 -16.74 -21.55
N PHE A 42 -39.03 -17.61 -21.55
CA PHE A 42 -39.83 -17.96 -22.73
C PHE A 42 -41.05 -17.04 -22.94
N GLU A 43 -41.37 -16.21 -21.95
CA GLU A 43 -42.49 -15.28 -22.03
C GLU A 43 -41.98 -13.88 -22.44
N SER A 44 -42.69 -13.22 -23.35
CA SER A 44 -42.39 -11.83 -23.74
C SER A 44 -42.95 -10.83 -22.72
N SER A 45 -42.31 -9.66 -22.57
CA SER A 45 -42.79 -8.54 -21.74
C SER A 45 -42.90 -8.84 -20.23
N GLN A 46 -41.94 -9.61 -19.69
CA GLN A 46 -41.86 -9.90 -18.26
C GLN A 46 -41.60 -8.65 -17.42
N ASN A 47 -42.06 -8.65 -16.16
CA ASN A 47 -41.80 -7.57 -15.21
C ASN A 47 -41.95 -8.11 -13.77
N ASN A 48 -40.93 -8.84 -13.32
CA ASN A 48 -40.94 -9.64 -12.10
C ASN A 48 -40.26 -8.87 -10.96
N TRP A 49 -41.03 -8.46 -9.96
CA TRP A 49 -40.57 -7.72 -8.79
C TRP A 49 -40.49 -8.61 -7.55
N LEU A 50 -39.45 -8.38 -6.76
CA LEU A 50 -39.22 -8.96 -5.45
C LEU A 50 -38.87 -7.84 -4.47
N ARG A 51 -39.62 -7.69 -3.37
CA ARG A 51 -39.40 -6.63 -2.37
C ARG A 51 -39.09 -7.20 -0.99
N THR A 52 -38.07 -6.67 -0.35
CA THR A 52 -37.69 -7.02 1.02
C THR A 52 -38.75 -6.59 2.06
N LYS A 53 -38.60 -7.05 3.31
CA LYS A 53 -39.25 -6.43 4.47
C LYS A 53 -38.66 -5.04 4.75
N TYR A 54 -39.30 -4.26 5.63
CA TYR A 54 -38.83 -2.93 6.01
C TYR A 54 -37.47 -2.98 6.73
N ILE A 55 -36.52 -2.19 6.25
CA ILE A 55 -35.16 -2.11 6.78
C ILE A 55 -35.00 -0.76 7.50
N ARG A 56 -34.74 -0.81 8.81
CA ARG A 56 -34.47 0.40 9.59
C ARG A 56 -33.12 1.01 9.21
N ARG A 57 -33.08 2.32 8.98
CA ARG A 57 -31.87 3.07 8.60
C ARG A 57 -30.80 3.12 9.69
N ARG A 58 -31.21 3.07 10.97
CA ARG A 58 -30.30 3.14 12.15
C ARG A 58 -29.33 4.32 12.10
N GLY A 59 -29.79 5.47 11.61
CA GLY A 59 -28.99 6.69 11.51
C GLY A 59 -28.04 6.76 10.31
N ALA A 60 -27.83 5.66 9.57
CA ALA A 60 -26.95 5.63 8.41
C ALA A 60 -27.39 6.60 7.32
N HIS A 61 -26.46 7.37 6.75
CA HIS A 61 -26.76 8.28 5.64
C HIS A 61 -26.62 7.61 4.28
N ARG A 62 -25.75 6.59 4.20
CA ARG A 62 -25.52 5.78 3.02
C ARG A 62 -25.69 4.31 3.36
N ILE A 63 -26.31 3.58 2.44
CA ILE A 63 -26.59 2.16 2.57
C ILE A 63 -25.81 1.41 1.49
N HIS A 64 -25.22 0.29 1.87
CA HIS A 64 -24.57 -0.66 0.97
C HIS A 64 -25.39 -1.94 0.92
N VAL A 65 -25.53 -2.48 -0.28
CA VAL A 65 -26.23 -3.71 -0.59
C VAL A 65 -25.24 -4.61 -1.32
N GLU A 66 -24.79 -5.64 -0.62
CA GLU A 66 -24.05 -6.75 -1.20
C GLU A 66 -25.05 -7.82 -1.64
N MET A 67 -24.93 -8.27 -2.89
CA MET A 67 -25.80 -9.23 -3.53
C MET A 67 -24.95 -10.39 -4.03
N LYS A 68 -25.27 -11.60 -3.57
CA LYS A 68 -24.77 -12.84 -4.15
C LYS A 68 -25.84 -13.45 -5.03
N PHE A 69 -25.52 -13.72 -6.29
CA PHE A 69 -26.50 -14.21 -7.25
C PHE A 69 -25.85 -15.05 -8.35
N SER A 70 -26.63 -15.86 -9.04
CA SER A 70 -26.21 -16.57 -10.25
C SER A 70 -27.14 -16.22 -11.41
N VAL A 71 -26.60 -16.12 -12.62
CA VAL A 71 -27.34 -15.85 -13.84
C VAL A 71 -26.93 -16.88 -14.88
N ARG A 72 -27.92 -17.45 -15.56
CA ARG A 72 -27.70 -18.38 -16.67
C ARG A 72 -27.47 -17.59 -17.96
N ASP A 73 -26.49 -18.00 -18.74
CA ASP A 73 -26.22 -17.44 -20.06
C ASP A 73 -27.41 -17.67 -21.00
N CYS A 74 -27.95 -16.60 -21.59
CA CYS A 74 -29.06 -16.66 -22.54
C CYS A 74 -28.71 -17.50 -23.77
N SER A 75 -27.45 -17.45 -24.23
CA SER A 75 -26.93 -18.24 -25.35
C SER A 75 -26.96 -19.75 -25.07
N SER A 76 -27.01 -20.14 -23.79
CA SER A 76 -27.06 -21.53 -23.33
C SER A 76 -28.47 -22.11 -23.25
N ILE A 77 -29.51 -21.33 -23.55
CA ILE A 77 -30.91 -21.75 -23.44
C ILE A 77 -31.44 -22.06 -24.85
N PRO A 78 -31.71 -23.34 -25.17
CA PRO A 78 -32.19 -23.71 -26.50
C PRO A 78 -33.58 -23.11 -26.76
N ASN A 79 -33.78 -22.57 -27.96
CA ASN A 79 -35.05 -21.96 -28.41
C ASN A 79 -35.53 -20.77 -27.57
N VAL A 80 -34.63 -20.08 -26.86
CA VAL A 80 -35.02 -18.88 -26.09
C VAL A 80 -35.32 -17.71 -27.04
N PRO A 81 -36.43 -16.97 -26.83
CA PRO A 81 -36.70 -15.76 -27.59
C PRO A 81 -35.64 -14.66 -27.33
N GLY A 82 -35.46 -13.72 -28.26
CA GLY A 82 -34.55 -12.57 -28.10
C GLY A 82 -34.92 -11.59 -26.96
N SER A 83 -35.93 -11.91 -26.16
CA SER A 83 -36.32 -11.20 -24.94
C SER A 83 -35.52 -11.61 -23.70
N CYS A 84 -34.70 -12.66 -23.76
CA CYS A 84 -33.87 -13.11 -22.64
C CYS A 84 -32.91 -12.01 -22.15
N LYS A 85 -32.77 -11.87 -20.83
CA LYS A 85 -31.88 -10.90 -20.19
C LYS A 85 -30.94 -11.57 -19.19
N GLU A 86 -29.74 -11.04 -19.09
CA GLU A 86 -28.71 -11.50 -18.14
C GLU A 86 -28.49 -10.50 -17.00
N THR A 87 -29.44 -9.58 -16.82
CA THR A 87 -29.36 -8.45 -15.92
C THR A 87 -30.65 -8.26 -15.15
N PHE A 88 -30.58 -7.77 -13.92
CA PHE A 88 -31.74 -7.32 -13.13
C PHE A 88 -31.50 -5.92 -12.57
N ASN A 89 -32.55 -5.23 -12.18
CA ASN A 89 -32.44 -3.89 -11.60
C ASN A 89 -32.60 -3.94 -10.08
N LEU A 90 -31.79 -3.12 -9.38
CA LEU A 90 -31.92 -2.88 -7.95
C LEU A 90 -32.59 -1.50 -7.73
N TYR A 91 -33.60 -1.46 -6.88
CA TYR A 91 -34.34 -0.26 -6.49
C TYR A 91 -34.42 -0.13 -4.97
N TYR A 92 -34.72 1.08 -4.50
CA TYR A 92 -35.10 1.33 -3.11
C TYR A 92 -36.30 2.28 -3.00
N TYR A 93 -37.03 2.19 -1.88
CA TYR A 93 -38.12 3.10 -1.53
C TYR A 93 -38.03 3.50 -0.05
N GLU A 94 -37.89 4.79 0.23
CA GLU A 94 -37.80 5.33 1.59
C GLU A 94 -39.18 5.52 2.24
N SER A 95 -39.32 5.08 3.50
CA SER A 95 -40.54 5.25 4.30
C SER A 95 -40.24 5.56 5.78
N GLU A 96 -41.11 6.38 6.38
CA GLU A 96 -41.03 6.73 7.81
C GLU A 96 -41.42 5.57 8.75
N PHE A 97 -42.21 4.63 8.25
CA PHE A 97 -42.69 3.46 8.99
C PHE A 97 -42.90 2.25 8.06
N ASP A 98 -43.11 1.07 8.64
CA ASP A 98 -43.43 -0.15 7.89
C ASP A 98 -44.90 -0.13 7.43
N GLY A 99 -45.15 0.42 6.24
CA GLY A 99 -46.50 0.63 5.68
C GLY A 99 -46.76 -0.10 4.35
N ALA A 100 -45.83 -0.95 3.92
CA ALA A 100 -45.92 -1.63 2.65
C ALA A 100 -47.00 -2.74 2.66
N THR A 101 -47.80 -2.83 1.61
CA THR A 101 -48.82 -3.86 1.40
C THR A 101 -48.46 -4.74 0.19
N LYS A 102 -49.36 -5.62 -0.24
CA LYS A 102 -49.18 -6.42 -1.47
C LYS A 102 -49.24 -5.56 -2.75
N SER A 103 -49.85 -4.38 -2.69
CA SER A 103 -50.04 -3.47 -3.83
C SER A 103 -49.37 -2.09 -3.66
N PHE A 104 -48.86 -1.79 -2.47
CA PHE A 104 -48.19 -0.53 -2.14
C PHE A 104 -46.78 -0.77 -1.54
N PRO A 105 -45.74 0.01 -1.92
CA PRO A 105 -45.70 0.93 -3.06
C PRO A 105 -46.03 0.21 -4.38
N SER A 106 -46.54 0.94 -5.37
CA SER A 106 -46.93 0.35 -6.65
C SER A 106 -45.73 -0.35 -7.33
N TRP A 107 -45.98 -1.49 -7.97
CA TRP A 107 -44.98 -2.31 -8.67
C TRP A 107 -44.63 -1.74 -10.04
N MET A 108 -44.02 -0.57 -10.04
CA MET A 108 -43.64 0.19 -11.24
C MET A 108 -42.47 1.12 -10.90
N GLU A 109 -41.75 1.62 -11.89
CA GLU A 109 -40.53 2.40 -11.65
C GLU A 109 -40.74 3.62 -10.75
N ASN A 110 -41.85 4.35 -10.86
CA ASN A 110 -42.19 5.47 -9.96
C ASN A 110 -43.26 4.99 -8.96
N PRO A 111 -42.99 4.88 -7.64
CA PRO A 111 -42.15 5.77 -6.84
C PRO A 111 -40.79 5.19 -6.39
N TRP A 112 -40.30 4.14 -7.02
CA TRP A 112 -39.04 3.50 -6.66
C TRP A 112 -37.84 4.27 -7.23
N ALA A 113 -36.80 4.47 -6.42
CA ALA A 113 -35.56 5.05 -6.90
C ALA A 113 -34.65 3.93 -7.40
N LYS A 114 -34.23 4.00 -8.67
CA LYS A 114 -33.30 3.02 -9.25
C LYS A 114 -31.90 3.23 -8.67
N VAL A 115 -31.32 2.16 -8.14
CA VAL A 115 -29.93 2.14 -7.66
C VAL A 115 -28.99 1.83 -8.83
N ASP A 116 -29.21 0.69 -9.50
CA ASP A 116 -28.39 0.27 -10.64
C ASP A 116 -29.04 -0.89 -11.43
N THR A 117 -28.50 -1.18 -12.61
CA THR A 117 -28.71 -2.43 -13.35
C THR A 117 -27.51 -3.36 -13.10
N ILE A 118 -27.79 -4.53 -12.53
CA ILE A 118 -26.80 -5.51 -12.11
C ILE A 118 -26.64 -6.58 -13.20
N ALA A 119 -25.39 -6.85 -13.58
CA ALA A 119 -25.00 -7.92 -14.49
C ALA A 119 -24.04 -8.88 -13.78
N ALA A 120 -23.95 -10.12 -14.26
CA ALA A 120 -22.97 -11.09 -13.78
C ALA A 120 -21.59 -10.88 -14.42
N ASP A 121 -20.51 -10.95 -13.63
CA ASP A 121 -19.12 -11.04 -14.11
C ASP A 121 -18.85 -12.41 -14.77
N GLU A 122 -19.47 -13.47 -14.25
CA GLU A 122 -19.43 -14.82 -14.81
C GLU A 122 -20.83 -15.43 -14.93
N SER A 123 -21.23 -15.82 -16.14
CA SER A 123 -22.44 -16.62 -16.43
C SER A 123 -22.08 -18.10 -16.61
N PHE A 124 -23.06 -19.01 -16.44
CA PHE A 124 -22.87 -20.45 -16.63
C PHE A 124 -23.61 -20.97 -17.87
N SER A 125 -23.04 -21.97 -18.55
CA SER A 125 -23.57 -22.60 -19.78
C SER A 125 -23.78 -24.11 -19.62
N GLN A 126 -24.53 -24.74 -20.54
CA GLN A 126 -24.95 -26.15 -20.48
C GLN A 126 -23.78 -27.17 -20.42
N VAL A 127 -22.54 -26.75 -20.73
CA VAL A 127 -21.36 -27.63 -20.76
C VAL A 127 -20.85 -28.02 -19.36
N ASP A 128 -21.34 -27.34 -18.30
CA ASP A 128 -20.91 -27.61 -16.91
C ASP A 128 -21.77 -28.69 -16.20
N LEU A 129 -22.72 -29.33 -16.89
CA LEU A 129 -23.64 -30.33 -16.29
C LEU A 129 -23.00 -31.70 -15.96
N GLY A 130 -21.67 -31.82 -16.08
CA GLY A 130 -20.89 -32.96 -15.58
C GLY A 130 -20.38 -32.78 -14.14
N GLY A 131 -20.44 -31.57 -13.58
CA GLY A 131 -20.02 -31.28 -12.21
C GLY A 131 -20.80 -30.07 -11.69
N ARG A 132 -21.56 -30.25 -10.61
CA ARG A 132 -22.45 -29.24 -10.01
C ARG A 132 -21.69 -28.01 -9.49
N VAL A 133 -21.20 -27.13 -10.34
CA VAL A 133 -20.56 -25.87 -9.94
C VAL A 133 -21.37 -24.71 -10.51
N MET A 134 -22.35 -24.24 -9.73
CA MET A 134 -23.01 -22.96 -10.00
C MET A 134 -22.01 -21.84 -9.74
N LYS A 135 -21.84 -20.92 -10.69
CA LYS A 135 -20.99 -19.74 -10.53
C LYS A 135 -21.74 -18.64 -9.79
N ILE A 136 -21.21 -18.22 -8.65
CA ILE A 136 -21.82 -17.22 -7.77
C ILE A 136 -21.11 -15.88 -7.98
N ASN A 137 -21.86 -14.87 -8.41
CA ASN A 137 -21.42 -13.50 -8.58
C ASN A 137 -21.67 -12.74 -7.27
N THR A 138 -20.75 -11.83 -6.90
CA THR A 138 -20.92 -10.97 -5.72
C THR A 138 -20.76 -9.51 -6.12
N GLU A 139 -21.85 -8.75 -6.06
CA GLU A 139 -21.87 -7.32 -6.41
C GLU A 139 -22.24 -6.46 -5.20
N ILE A 140 -21.52 -5.36 -5.00
CA ILE A 140 -21.85 -4.37 -3.97
C ILE A 140 -22.29 -3.07 -4.64
N ARG A 141 -23.48 -2.60 -4.29
CA ARG A 141 -23.99 -1.28 -4.68
C ARG A 141 -24.32 -0.46 -3.46
N SER A 142 -24.37 0.85 -3.63
CA SER A 142 -24.68 1.77 -2.54
C SER A 142 -25.59 2.88 -3.01
N PHE A 143 -26.43 3.38 -2.11
CA PHE A 143 -27.33 4.49 -2.36
C PHE A 143 -27.45 5.37 -1.12
N GLY A 144 -27.84 6.62 -1.37
CA GLY A 144 -27.97 7.69 -0.38
C GLY A 144 -27.84 9.05 -1.07
N PRO A 145 -28.00 10.17 -0.33
CA PRO A 145 -28.37 10.24 1.08
C PRO A 145 -29.77 9.68 1.36
N VAL A 146 -29.88 8.83 2.39
CA VAL A 146 -31.16 8.33 2.91
C VAL A 146 -31.56 9.18 4.11
N SER A 147 -32.79 9.70 4.10
CA SER A 147 -33.29 10.68 5.06
C SER A 147 -34.34 10.11 6.00
N LYS A 148 -35.21 9.22 5.52
CA LYS A 148 -36.33 8.67 6.30
C LYS A 148 -35.89 7.61 7.31
N ASN A 149 -36.78 7.19 8.21
CA ASN A 149 -36.44 6.20 9.26
C ASN A 149 -36.02 4.81 8.73
N GLY A 150 -36.36 4.47 7.49
CA GLY A 150 -36.03 3.21 6.87
C GLY A 150 -36.45 3.14 5.41
N PHE A 151 -36.27 1.97 4.80
CA PHE A 151 -36.50 1.77 3.38
C PHE A 151 -36.81 0.30 3.07
N TYR A 152 -37.31 0.07 1.86
CA TYR A 152 -37.44 -1.25 1.25
C TYR A 152 -36.48 -1.34 0.07
N LEU A 153 -35.95 -2.53 -0.21
CA LEU A 153 -35.26 -2.83 -1.46
C LEU A 153 -36.19 -3.59 -2.38
N ALA A 154 -36.06 -3.37 -3.68
CA ALA A 154 -36.74 -4.16 -4.70
C ALA A 154 -35.78 -4.61 -5.81
N PHE A 155 -35.98 -5.84 -6.26
CA PHE A 155 -35.24 -6.47 -7.35
C PHE A 155 -36.21 -6.72 -8.50
N GLN A 156 -35.90 -6.21 -9.67
CA GLN A 156 -36.77 -6.28 -10.85
C GLN A 156 -36.08 -7.04 -11.97
N ASP A 157 -36.74 -8.06 -12.49
CA ASP A 157 -36.33 -8.87 -13.62
C ASP A 157 -37.28 -8.66 -14.83
N TYR A 158 -36.71 -8.62 -16.04
CA TYR A 158 -37.45 -8.43 -17.31
C TYR A 158 -37.41 -9.68 -18.21
N GLY A 159 -36.97 -10.83 -17.71
CA GLY A 159 -36.91 -12.07 -18.49
C GLY A 159 -35.56 -12.77 -18.44
N GLY A 160 -34.92 -12.79 -17.27
CA GLY A 160 -33.72 -13.58 -17.00
C GLY A 160 -34.00 -14.91 -16.33
N CYS A 161 -32.98 -15.75 -16.28
CA CYS A 161 -32.96 -16.99 -15.52
C CYS A 161 -31.87 -16.89 -14.44
N MET A 162 -32.26 -16.54 -13.22
CA MET A 162 -31.34 -16.17 -12.16
C MET A 162 -31.79 -16.62 -10.77
N SER A 163 -30.82 -16.73 -9.87
CA SER A 163 -31.03 -17.01 -8.44
C SER A 163 -30.37 -15.92 -7.60
N LEU A 164 -31.16 -15.22 -6.78
CA LEU A 164 -30.67 -14.32 -5.74
C LEU A 164 -30.40 -15.14 -4.48
N ILE A 165 -29.13 -15.41 -4.24
CA ILE A 165 -28.65 -16.36 -3.23
C ILE A 165 -28.56 -15.69 -1.86
N ALA A 166 -28.00 -14.48 -1.80
CA ALA A 166 -27.90 -13.73 -0.56
C ALA A 166 -27.95 -12.22 -0.79
N VAL A 167 -28.54 -11.50 0.15
CA VAL A 167 -28.53 -10.04 0.20
C VAL A 167 -28.12 -9.61 1.60
N ARG A 168 -27.03 -8.85 1.66
CA ARG A 168 -26.52 -8.25 2.89
C ARG A 168 -26.56 -6.74 2.77
N VAL A 169 -27.34 -6.13 3.67
CA VAL A 169 -27.51 -4.68 3.76
C VAL A 169 -26.77 -4.18 4.98
N PHE A 170 -25.80 -3.31 4.74
CA PHE A 170 -24.92 -2.76 5.77
C PHE A 170 -24.66 -1.27 5.55
N TYR A 171 -24.11 -0.62 6.55
CA TYR A 171 -23.59 0.74 6.48
C TYR A 171 -22.23 0.76 7.16
N ARG A 172 -21.40 1.74 6.81
CA ARG A 172 -20.05 1.87 7.34
C ARG A 172 -20.00 2.91 8.45
N LYS A 173 -19.04 2.73 9.36
CA LYS A 173 -18.83 3.59 10.52
C LYS A 173 -17.38 3.49 10.94
N CYS A 174 -16.83 4.60 11.39
CA CYS A 174 -15.52 4.60 12.03
C CYS A 174 -15.66 4.19 13.48
N LEU A 175 -14.96 3.12 13.87
CA LEU A 175 -15.01 2.57 15.23
C LEU A 175 -14.38 3.54 16.23
N ARG A 176 -14.77 3.42 17.50
CA ARG A 176 -14.13 4.21 18.57
C ARG A 176 -12.62 3.97 18.59
N VAL A 177 -11.83 5.04 18.57
CA VAL A 177 -10.36 4.99 18.58
C VAL A 177 -9.78 5.97 19.59
N ILE A 178 -8.57 5.69 20.07
CA ILE A 178 -7.74 6.64 20.82
C ILE A 178 -6.55 7.00 19.93
N GLN A 179 -6.44 8.27 19.55
CA GLN A 179 -5.37 8.76 18.68
C GLN A 179 -4.92 10.14 19.19
N ASN A 180 -3.61 10.41 19.15
CA ASN A 180 -3.04 11.67 19.63
C ASN A 180 -3.46 12.04 21.07
N GLY A 181 -3.59 11.05 21.96
CA GLY A 181 -4.04 11.26 23.35
C GLY A 181 -5.51 11.65 23.51
N ALA A 182 -6.32 11.56 22.44
CA ALA A 182 -7.74 11.88 22.47
C ALA A 182 -8.60 10.67 22.10
N ILE A 183 -9.76 10.54 22.75
CA ILE A 183 -10.79 9.55 22.49
C ILE A 183 -11.75 10.11 21.45
N PHE A 184 -11.89 9.40 20.34
CA PHE A 184 -12.88 9.68 19.31
C PHE A 184 -13.98 8.62 19.37
N GLN A 185 -15.22 9.05 19.57
CA GLN A 185 -16.36 8.13 19.61
C GLN A 185 -16.67 7.55 18.23
N GLU A 186 -17.38 6.43 18.23
CA GLU A 186 -17.90 5.84 17.00
C GLU A 186 -18.70 6.87 16.19
N THR A 187 -18.38 7.00 14.90
CA THR A 187 -18.97 8.01 14.02
C THR A 187 -19.43 7.36 12.72
N LEU A 188 -20.66 7.66 12.29
CA LEU A 188 -21.21 7.15 11.03
C LEU A 188 -20.52 7.82 9.84
N SER A 189 -20.31 7.05 8.76
CA SER A 189 -19.77 7.62 7.53
C SER A 189 -20.77 8.56 6.85
N GLY A 190 -20.24 9.45 6.02
CA GLY A 190 -21.03 10.48 5.33
C GLY A 190 -21.95 9.92 4.24
N ALA A 191 -22.82 10.78 3.72
CA ALA A 191 -23.78 10.42 2.66
C ALA A 191 -23.11 10.09 1.32
N GLU A 192 -22.02 10.78 1.00
CA GLU A 192 -21.26 10.64 -0.25
C GLU A 192 -19.94 9.87 -0.03
N SER A 193 -19.35 9.33 -1.09
CA SER A 193 -18.11 8.50 -0.98
C SER A 193 -16.92 9.34 -0.54
N THR A 194 -16.90 10.58 -1.00
CA THR A 194 -15.88 11.58 -0.70
C THR A 194 -16.18 12.38 0.56
N SER A 195 -17.31 12.14 1.22
CA SER A 195 -17.71 12.89 2.41
C SER A 195 -16.79 12.57 3.58
N LEU A 196 -16.34 13.62 4.26
CA LEU A 196 -15.55 13.55 5.49
C LEU A 196 -16.38 14.08 6.66
N VAL A 197 -16.78 13.19 7.57
CA VAL A 197 -17.54 13.55 8.77
C VAL A 197 -16.57 13.87 9.89
N ALA A 198 -16.53 15.13 10.31
CA ALA A 198 -15.67 15.57 11.40
C ALA A 198 -16.18 15.06 12.75
N ALA A 199 -15.36 14.30 13.46
CA ALA A 199 -15.57 13.86 14.83
C ALA A 199 -14.64 14.63 15.77
N ARG A 200 -15.19 15.23 16.83
CA ARG A 200 -14.40 15.90 17.86
C ARG A 200 -13.85 14.86 18.84
N GLY A 201 -12.57 14.97 19.14
CA GLY A 201 -11.92 14.15 20.17
C GLY A 201 -12.04 14.77 21.56
N THR A 202 -12.04 13.92 22.59
CA THR A 202 -11.97 14.33 23.99
C THR A 202 -10.69 13.75 24.60
N CYS A 203 -9.87 14.55 25.27
CA CYS A 203 -8.63 14.07 25.88
C CYS A 203 -8.86 12.88 26.83
N ILE A 204 -7.93 11.93 26.79
CA ILE A 204 -7.89 10.83 27.77
C ILE A 204 -7.77 11.38 29.20
N PRO A 205 -8.20 10.63 30.24
CA PRO A 205 -8.03 11.06 31.62
C PRO A 205 -6.58 11.42 31.95
N ASN A 206 -6.38 12.49 32.73
CA ASN A 206 -5.08 13.10 33.05
C ASN A 206 -4.31 13.66 31.85
N ALA A 207 -4.95 13.89 30.70
CA ALA A 207 -4.43 14.69 29.60
C ALA A 207 -5.15 16.03 29.47
N GLU A 208 -4.53 16.97 28.77
CA GLU A 208 -5.06 18.30 28.46
C GLU A 208 -4.89 18.63 26.98
N GLU A 209 -5.78 19.50 26.47
CA GLU A 209 -5.75 19.95 25.07
C GLU A 209 -4.54 20.86 24.86
N VAL A 210 -3.69 20.53 23.89
CA VAL A 210 -2.53 21.35 23.53
C VAL A 210 -2.74 22.00 22.16
N ASP A 211 -3.00 21.17 21.15
CA ASP A 211 -3.26 21.64 19.79
C ASP A 211 -4.77 21.51 19.49
N VAL A 212 -5.46 22.63 19.30
CA VAL A 212 -6.90 22.69 19.03
C VAL A 212 -7.20 23.22 17.63
N PRO A 213 -8.26 22.74 16.95
CA PRO A 213 -9.27 21.79 17.44
C PRO A 213 -8.84 20.31 17.30
N ILE A 214 -9.19 19.49 18.29
CA ILE A 214 -8.94 18.05 18.25
C ILE A 214 -10.02 17.36 17.42
N LYS A 215 -9.67 16.95 16.20
CA LYS A 215 -10.61 16.37 15.23
C LYS A 215 -9.99 15.20 14.46
N LEU A 216 -10.84 14.23 14.15
CA LEU A 216 -10.63 13.21 13.14
C LEU A 216 -11.76 13.27 12.12
N TYR A 217 -11.50 12.78 10.92
CA TYR A 217 -12.48 12.75 9.85
C TYR A 217 -12.81 11.31 9.48
N CYS A 218 -14.08 10.93 9.60
CA CYS A 218 -14.56 9.63 9.16
C CYS A 218 -14.91 9.70 7.67
N ASN A 219 -14.25 8.92 6.82
CA ASN A 219 -14.51 8.89 5.38
C ASN A 219 -15.72 8.01 5.01
N GLY A 220 -16.10 8.02 3.73
CA GLY A 220 -17.20 7.19 3.21
C GLY A 220 -17.01 5.69 3.40
N ASP A 221 -15.76 5.24 3.52
CA ASP A 221 -15.38 3.84 3.69
C ASP A 221 -15.33 3.37 5.16
N GLY A 222 -15.59 4.25 6.13
CA GLY A 222 -15.57 3.91 7.55
C GLY A 222 -14.18 3.91 8.18
N GLU A 223 -13.22 4.63 7.59
CA GLU A 223 -11.86 4.79 8.08
C GLU A 223 -11.61 6.20 8.61
N TRP A 224 -10.80 6.30 9.67
CA TRP A 224 -10.36 7.56 10.24
C TRP A 224 -9.21 8.17 9.44
N LEU A 225 -9.36 9.42 9.04
CA LEU A 225 -8.37 10.20 8.32
C LEU A 225 -8.06 11.52 9.03
N VAL A 226 -6.90 12.09 8.70
CA VAL A 226 -6.46 13.46 9.05
C VAL A 226 -6.62 13.79 10.54
N PRO A 227 -5.67 13.38 11.39
CA PRO A 227 -5.65 13.85 12.78
C PRO A 227 -5.27 15.33 12.84
N ILE A 228 -6.19 16.15 13.36
CA ILE A 228 -5.94 17.56 13.68
C ILE A 228 -5.94 17.69 15.20
N GLY A 229 -4.92 18.34 15.73
CA GLY A 229 -4.78 18.55 17.17
C GLY A 229 -4.33 17.30 17.94
N ARG A 230 -4.02 17.52 19.21
CA ARG A 230 -3.59 16.46 20.13
C ARG A 230 -3.81 16.87 21.59
N CYS A 231 -3.91 15.85 22.42
CA CYS A 231 -3.81 15.97 23.87
C CYS A 231 -2.46 15.49 24.35
N MET A 232 -1.94 16.12 25.39
CA MET A 232 -0.74 15.67 26.08
C MET A 232 -1.06 15.39 27.54
N CYS A 233 -0.34 14.45 28.16
CA CYS A 233 -0.49 14.19 29.58
C CYS A 233 -0.18 15.45 30.38
N LYS A 234 -1.03 15.74 31.38
CA LYS A 234 -0.84 16.83 32.33
C LYS A 234 0.46 16.63 33.09
N SER A 235 1.02 17.71 33.63
CA SER A 235 2.16 17.62 34.55
C SER A 235 1.89 16.61 35.67
N GLY A 236 2.86 15.72 35.90
CA GLY A 236 2.81 14.59 36.83
C GLY A 236 2.51 13.24 36.17
N TYR A 237 2.12 13.22 34.90
CA TYR A 237 1.68 12.01 34.20
C TYR A 237 2.48 11.80 32.91
N GLU A 238 2.85 10.56 32.66
CA GLU A 238 3.55 10.13 31.45
C GLU A 238 2.64 9.26 30.60
N SER A 239 2.89 9.28 29.29
CA SER A 239 2.12 8.49 28.34
C SER A 239 2.57 7.03 28.39
N VAL A 240 1.62 6.13 28.64
CA VAL A 240 1.84 4.68 28.68
C VAL A 240 0.89 3.98 27.70
N GLU A 241 1.16 2.70 27.42
CA GLU A 241 0.35 1.89 26.49
C GLU A 241 0.18 2.59 25.12
N ASN A 242 1.30 3.01 24.51
CA ASN A 242 1.37 3.67 23.20
C ASN A 242 0.47 4.92 23.06
N GLY A 243 0.44 5.83 24.03
CA GLY A 243 -0.34 7.07 23.88
C GLY A 243 -1.76 7.00 24.42
N THR A 244 -2.23 5.84 24.89
CA THR A 244 -3.65 5.61 25.19
C THR A 244 -4.03 5.95 26.63
N VAL A 245 -3.06 5.98 27.55
CA VAL A 245 -3.29 6.31 28.96
C VAL A 245 -2.19 7.23 29.48
N CYS A 246 -2.56 8.17 30.36
CA CYS A 246 -1.62 9.00 31.11
C CYS A 246 -1.53 8.52 32.57
N ARG A 247 -0.36 8.02 32.98
CA ARG A 247 -0.10 7.50 34.34
C ARG A 247 1.10 8.16 34.99
N ALA A 248 1.01 8.39 36.30
CA ALA A 248 2.13 8.82 37.14
C ALA A 248 2.93 7.58 37.61
N PRO A 249 4.18 7.75 38.11
CA PRO A 249 4.91 6.66 38.76
C PRO A 249 4.11 6.06 39.92
N SER A 250 4.14 4.73 40.05
CA SER A 250 3.50 4.06 41.18
C SER A 250 4.17 4.44 42.51
N ALA A 251 3.45 4.28 43.62
CA ALA A 251 4.04 4.45 44.94
C ALA A 251 5.09 3.36 45.19
N ILE A 252 6.15 3.72 45.92
CA ILE A 252 7.14 2.76 46.40
C ILE A 252 6.48 1.90 47.49
N SER A 253 6.61 0.59 47.36
CA SER A 253 5.92 -0.38 48.22
C SER A 253 6.65 -0.59 49.55
N ILE A 254 7.97 -0.71 49.53
CA ILE A 254 8.79 -1.09 50.69
C ILE A 254 10.06 -0.24 50.79
N MET A 255 10.45 0.07 52.02
CA MET A 255 11.68 0.78 52.40
C MET A 255 12.34 -0.01 53.52
N HIS A 256 13.63 -0.27 53.37
CA HIS A 256 14.46 -1.05 54.26
C HIS A 256 15.44 -0.16 55.01
N GLN A 257 15.65 -0.46 56.29
CA GLN A 257 16.71 0.17 57.09
C GLN A 257 18.03 -0.55 56.84
N VAL A 258 18.98 0.12 56.18
CA VAL A 258 20.32 -0.41 55.90
C VAL A 258 21.22 -0.27 57.12
N SER A 259 21.19 0.90 57.76
CA SER A 259 21.93 1.14 59.00
C SER A 259 21.16 2.12 59.88
N ARG A 260 21.33 1.97 61.20
CA ARG A 260 20.90 2.96 62.19
C ARG A 260 22.09 3.35 63.06
N MET A 261 22.21 4.62 63.37
CA MET A 261 23.14 5.18 64.35
C MET A 261 22.34 5.99 65.38
N VAL A 262 23.04 6.64 66.30
CA VAL A 262 22.43 7.51 67.33
C VAL A 262 21.75 8.72 66.71
N ASP A 263 22.36 9.31 65.69
CA ASP A 263 21.98 10.59 65.09
C ASP A 263 21.56 10.47 63.62
N SER A 264 21.53 9.26 63.06
CA SER A 264 21.27 9.06 61.65
C SER A 264 20.66 7.70 61.33
N ILE A 265 19.86 7.67 60.25
CA ILE A 265 19.28 6.43 59.70
C ILE A 265 19.57 6.40 58.20
N THR A 266 20.08 5.27 57.71
CA THR A 266 20.23 5.01 56.28
C THR A 266 19.11 4.09 55.81
N LEU A 267 18.34 4.57 54.85
CA LEU A 267 17.20 3.88 54.26
C LEU A 267 17.48 3.57 52.80
N SER A 268 16.99 2.43 52.32
CA SER A 268 17.04 2.03 50.92
C SER A 268 15.69 1.44 50.49
N TRP A 269 15.27 1.66 49.26
CA TRP A 269 13.99 1.17 48.73
C TRP A 269 14.17 0.56 47.34
N SER A 270 13.20 -0.25 46.92
CA SER A 270 13.11 -0.70 45.54
C SER A 270 12.57 0.41 44.64
N GLN A 271 12.88 0.35 43.34
CA GLN A 271 12.20 1.21 42.38
C GLN A 271 10.69 0.92 42.38
N PRO A 272 9.83 1.90 42.01
CA PRO A 272 8.41 1.66 41.81
C PRO A 272 8.17 0.51 40.83
N ASP A 273 7.20 -0.37 41.13
CA ASP A 273 6.84 -1.49 40.26
C ASP A 273 6.40 -1.04 38.86
N GLN A 274 5.78 0.15 38.77
CA GLN A 274 5.44 0.83 37.53
C GLN A 274 6.08 2.23 37.53
N PRO A 275 7.35 2.36 37.07
CA PRO A 275 8.05 3.63 37.10
C PRO A 275 7.43 4.65 36.15
N ASN A 276 6.77 4.18 35.07
CA ASN A 276 6.04 5.00 34.09
C ASN A 276 6.87 6.21 33.63
N GLY A 277 8.16 5.97 33.32
CA GLY A 277 9.14 7.00 32.96
C GLY A 277 10.54 6.73 33.51
N VAL A 278 11.50 7.56 33.10
CA VAL A 278 12.86 7.56 33.67
C VAL A 278 12.83 8.28 35.02
N ILE A 279 13.21 7.59 36.08
CA ILE A 279 13.30 8.17 37.44
C ILE A 279 14.53 9.07 37.50
N LEU A 280 14.31 10.35 37.81
CA LEU A 280 15.35 11.36 37.92
C LEU A 280 15.92 11.44 39.34
N ASP A 281 15.03 11.49 40.33
CA ASP A 281 15.37 11.47 41.75
C ASP A 281 14.20 10.96 42.59
N TYR A 282 14.47 10.82 43.88
CA TYR A 282 13.51 10.50 44.92
C TYR A 282 13.44 11.63 45.92
N GLU A 283 12.25 11.86 46.46
CA GLU A 283 12.05 12.78 47.58
C GLU A 283 11.54 12.00 48.77
N LEU A 284 12.33 12.03 49.84
CA LEU A 284 12.02 11.43 51.12
C LEU A 284 11.54 12.54 52.06
N GLN A 285 10.35 12.36 52.61
CA GLN A 285 9.77 13.22 53.64
C GLN A 285 9.80 12.49 54.98
N TYR A 286 10.21 13.18 56.04
CA TYR A 286 10.24 12.61 57.38
C TYR A 286 9.89 13.60 58.49
N TYR A 287 9.35 13.07 59.59
CA TYR A 287 8.98 13.84 60.78
C TYR A 287 8.97 12.94 62.03
N GLU A 288 9.09 13.53 63.22
CA GLU A 288 8.97 12.78 64.48
C GLU A 288 7.54 12.26 64.62
N LYS A 289 7.36 11.01 65.06
CA LYS A 289 6.05 10.35 65.15
C LYS A 289 5.01 11.15 65.95
N ASP A 290 5.45 11.88 66.96
CA ASP A 290 4.59 12.67 67.85
C ASP A 290 4.25 14.07 67.28
N LEU A 291 4.84 14.43 66.14
CA LEU A 291 4.58 15.67 65.42
C LEU A 291 3.64 15.44 64.22
N SER A 292 2.97 16.50 63.78
CA SER A 292 2.13 16.46 62.58
C SER A 292 2.96 16.48 61.29
N GLU A 293 2.38 15.96 60.21
CA GLU A 293 2.97 15.93 58.85
C GLU A 293 3.34 17.33 58.33
N PHE A 294 2.73 18.39 58.88
CA PHE A 294 3.07 19.77 58.57
C PHE A 294 4.48 20.19 59.03
N ASN A 295 5.08 19.47 59.99
CA ASN A 295 6.47 19.70 60.45
C ASN A 295 7.49 18.83 59.70
N ALA A 296 7.10 18.24 58.57
CA ALA A 296 7.96 17.32 57.87
C ALA A 296 9.10 18.01 57.11
N THR A 297 10.27 17.40 57.22
CA THR A 297 11.46 17.80 56.48
C THR A 297 11.58 16.91 55.24
N ALA A 298 11.96 17.49 54.10
CA ALA A 298 12.14 16.76 52.84
C ALA A 298 13.62 16.74 52.43
N VAL A 299 14.09 15.58 51.98
CA VAL A 299 15.45 15.35 51.46
C VAL A 299 15.35 14.68 50.10
N LYS A 300 16.16 15.13 49.14
CA LYS A 300 16.24 14.54 47.80
C LYS A 300 17.40 13.56 47.71
N SER A 301 17.21 12.46 46.98
CA SER A 301 18.28 11.51 46.65
C SER A 301 18.21 11.13 45.18
N PHE A 302 19.37 11.12 44.50
CA PHE A 302 19.49 10.66 43.11
C PHE A 302 19.60 9.13 42.99
N THR A 303 19.73 8.43 44.12
CA THR A 303 19.79 6.97 44.19
C THR A 303 18.66 6.44 45.06
N ASN A 304 18.47 5.12 45.06
CA ASN A 304 17.45 4.45 45.86
C ASN A 304 17.86 4.25 47.33
N THR A 305 18.87 5.00 47.81
CA THR A 305 19.39 4.94 49.17
C THR A 305 19.68 6.36 49.66
N VAL A 306 19.39 6.65 50.92
CA VAL A 306 19.70 7.96 51.53
C VAL A 306 20.02 7.80 53.01
N THR A 307 21.00 8.56 53.48
CA THR A 307 21.31 8.70 54.91
C THR A 307 20.73 10.02 55.38
N VAL A 308 19.86 9.96 56.39
CA VAL A 308 19.25 11.13 57.02
C VAL A 308 20.01 11.42 58.32
N PRO A 309 20.81 12.51 58.38
CA PRO A 309 21.58 12.88 59.57
C PRO A 309 20.79 13.78 60.53
N ASN A 310 21.39 14.11 61.68
CA ASN A 310 20.87 15.05 62.69
C ASN A 310 19.52 14.65 63.31
N LEU A 311 19.29 13.36 63.47
CA LEU A 311 18.12 12.80 64.16
C LEU A 311 18.37 12.73 65.67
N LYS A 312 17.31 12.78 66.47
CA LYS A 312 17.39 12.66 67.93
C LYS A 312 17.57 11.20 68.35
N ALA A 313 18.51 10.92 69.24
CA ALA A 313 18.74 9.61 69.81
C ALA A 313 17.46 8.97 70.38
N GLY A 314 17.29 7.66 70.15
CA GLY A 314 16.14 6.88 70.62
C GLY A 314 14.75 7.29 70.08
N THR A 315 14.64 8.21 69.13
CA THR A 315 13.36 8.78 68.67
C THR A 315 12.80 8.02 67.45
N ILE A 316 11.47 7.89 67.37
CA ILE A 316 10.79 7.25 66.23
C ILE A 316 10.39 8.31 65.20
N TYR A 317 10.83 8.10 63.97
CA TYR A 317 10.52 8.95 62.83
C TYR A 317 9.61 8.23 61.84
N VAL A 318 8.69 8.99 61.24
CA VAL A 318 7.85 8.57 60.12
C VAL A 318 8.54 8.96 58.83
N PHE A 319 8.62 8.03 57.87
CA PHE A 319 9.24 8.24 56.57
C PHE A 319 8.26 7.90 55.45
N GLN A 320 8.27 8.73 54.41
CA GLN A 320 7.56 8.51 53.16
C GLN A 320 8.45 8.90 51.99
N VAL A 321 8.46 8.10 50.94
CA VAL A 321 9.28 8.36 49.75
C VAL A 321 8.42 8.36 48.50
N ARG A 322 8.71 9.27 47.57
CA ARG A 322 8.11 9.29 46.23
C ARG A 322 9.20 9.40 45.16
N ALA A 323 8.96 8.78 44.01
CA ALA A 323 9.80 8.92 42.84
C ALA A 323 9.38 10.13 42.00
N ARG A 324 10.33 10.74 41.29
CA ARG A 324 10.10 11.82 40.34
C ARG A 324 10.63 11.43 38.96
N THR A 325 9.82 11.66 37.93
CA THR A 325 10.24 11.57 36.53
C THR A 325 10.27 12.98 35.91
N VAL A 326 10.60 13.06 34.62
CA VAL A 326 10.46 14.30 33.84
C VAL A 326 9.02 14.84 33.85
N ALA A 327 8.03 13.94 33.95
CA ALA A 327 6.63 14.32 34.00
C ALA A 327 6.27 14.95 35.35
N GLY A 328 6.86 14.49 36.45
CA GLY A 328 6.65 15.05 37.78
C GLY A 328 6.75 14.00 38.89
N TYR A 329 6.15 14.30 40.04
CA TYR A 329 6.21 13.43 41.21
C TYR A 329 5.08 12.38 41.20
N GLY A 330 5.44 11.13 41.49
CA GLY A 330 4.49 10.08 41.84
C GLY A 330 3.88 10.28 43.23
N ARG A 331 3.06 9.32 43.66
CA ARG A 331 2.49 9.32 45.02
C ARG A 331 3.55 8.92 46.04
N TYR A 332 3.44 9.45 47.26
CA TYR A 332 4.23 8.97 48.39
C TYR A 332 3.90 7.51 48.71
N SER A 333 4.91 6.79 49.17
CA SER A 333 4.76 5.49 49.82
C SER A 333 3.81 5.57 51.02
N GLY A 334 3.39 4.40 51.49
CA GLY A 334 2.81 4.29 52.83
C GLY A 334 3.76 4.84 53.90
N LYS A 335 3.21 5.20 55.06
CA LYS A 335 3.97 5.69 56.22
C LYS A 335 4.76 4.54 56.84
N MET A 336 6.09 4.65 56.88
CA MET A 336 6.97 3.69 57.56
C MET A 336 7.61 4.31 58.80
N TYR A 337 7.91 3.48 59.79
CA TYR A 337 8.41 3.93 61.09
C TYR A 337 9.79 3.33 61.35
N PHE A 338 10.77 4.17 61.64
CA PHE A 338 12.13 3.75 62.00
C PHE A 338 12.60 4.49 63.25
N GLN A 339 13.43 3.83 64.06
CA GLN A 339 13.93 4.38 65.32
C GLN A 339 15.46 4.46 65.28
N THR A 340 16.01 5.61 65.68
CA THR A 340 17.46 5.81 65.90
C THR A 340 17.94 5.00 67.10
N MET A 341 19.22 4.67 67.16
CA MET A 341 19.80 3.99 68.33
C MET A 341 19.69 4.85 69.58
N THR A 342 19.62 4.20 70.74
CA THR A 342 19.85 4.88 72.01
C THR A 342 21.34 5.01 72.27
N GLU A 343 21.75 5.98 73.08
CA GLU A 343 23.16 6.18 73.46
C GLU A 343 23.76 4.93 74.13
N ALA A 344 22.93 4.18 74.85
CA ALA A 344 23.33 2.92 75.48
C ALA A 344 23.58 1.79 74.48
N GLU A 345 22.76 1.66 73.42
CA GLU A 345 22.93 0.64 72.38
C GLU A 345 24.19 0.89 71.53
N TYR A 346 24.55 2.16 71.31
CA TYR A 346 25.70 2.52 70.50
C TYR A 346 27.02 2.07 71.13
N GLN A 347 27.17 2.28 72.44
CA GLN A 347 28.33 1.86 73.23
C GLN A 347 28.56 0.35 73.15
N THR A 348 27.49 -0.46 73.18
CA THR A 348 27.57 -1.92 73.05
C THR A 348 27.96 -2.36 71.63
N SER A 349 27.49 -1.66 70.59
CA SER A 349 27.79 -2.02 69.19
C SER A 349 29.26 -1.79 68.78
N ILE A 350 29.93 -0.80 69.40
CA ILE A 350 31.36 -0.56 69.20
C ILE A 350 32.18 -1.70 69.80
N GLN A 351 31.71 -2.26 70.92
CA GLN A 351 32.39 -3.34 71.65
C GLN A 351 32.36 -4.68 70.90
N GLU A 352 31.35 -4.92 70.04
CA GLU A 352 31.22 -6.15 69.25
C GLU A 352 31.93 -6.13 67.87
N LYS A 353 32.36 -4.97 67.36
CA LYS A 353 32.98 -4.88 66.01
C LYS A 353 34.50 -5.12 65.98
N LEU A 354 35.16 -5.25 67.13
CA LEU A 354 36.61 -5.52 67.20
C LEU A 354 37.09 -6.92 66.72
N PRO A 355 36.31 -8.02 66.77
CA PRO A 355 36.80 -9.33 66.34
C PRO A 355 36.67 -9.61 64.83
N LEU A 356 35.84 -8.86 64.08
CA LEU A 356 35.47 -9.21 62.70
C LEU A 356 36.51 -8.78 61.64
N ILE A 357 37.38 -7.82 61.97
CA ILE A 357 38.39 -7.28 61.04
C ILE A 357 39.61 -8.21 60.93
N ILE A 358 39.86 -9.07 61.94
CA ILE A 358 41.05 -9.94 62.02
C ILE A 358 40.83 -11.30 61.29
N GLY A 359 39.59 -11.69 60.98
CA GLY A 359 39.26 -12.99 60.38
C GLY A 359 39.33 -13.08 58.84
N SER A 360 39.50 -11.96 58.13
CA SER A 360 39.32 -11.87 56.67
C SER A 360 40.58 -12.12 55.83
N SER A 361 41.71 -12.48 56.44
CA SER A 361 42.97 -12.81 55.75
C SER A 361 43.13 -14.30 55.42
N ALA A 362 42.33 -15.19 56.00
CA ALA A 362 42.45 -16.65 55.81
C ALA A 362 41.60 -17.20 54.63
N ALA A 363 40.46 -16.59 54.31
CA ALA A 363 39.54 -17.10 53.28
C ALA A 363 40.02 -16.85 51.84
N GLY A 364 40.74 -15.75 51.61
CA GLY A 364 41.26 -15.39 50.27
C GLY A 364 42.31 -16.38 49.75
N LEU A 365 43.09 -17.00 50.64
CA LEU A 365 44.12 -17.95 50.26
C LEU A 365 43.53 -19.30 49.80
N VAL A 366 42.40 -19.70 50.39
CA VAL A 366 41.69 -20.95 50.04
C VAL A 366 40.97 -20.82 48.69
N PHE A 367 40.42 -19.64 48.38
CA PHE A 367 39.73 -19.37 47.12
C PHE A 367 40.69 -19.34 45.91
N LEU A 368 41.89 -18.79 46.09
CA LEU A 368 42.92 -18.77 45.03
C LEU A 368 43.44 -20.16 44.68
N ILE A 369 43.54 -21.06 45.67
CA ILE A 369 43.97 -22.45 45.44
C ILE A 369 42.88 -23.25 44.69
N ALA A 370 41.59 -23.00 44.98
CA ALA A 370 40.48 -23.64 44.28
C ALA A 370 40.39 -23.22 42.80
N LEU A 371 40.65 -21.95 42.48
CA LEU A 371 40.64 -21.44 41.10
C LEU A 371 41.74 -22.06 40.23
N VAL A 372 42.93 -22.30 40.78
CA VAL A 372 44.04 -22.94 40.05
C VAL A 372 43.74 -24.42 39.73
N VAL A 373 43.06 -25.13 40.64
CA VAL A 373 42.66 -26.53 40.43
C VAL A 373 41.56 -26.63 39.37
N ILE A 374 40.59 -25.72 39.35
CA ILE A 374 39.52 -25.69 38.34
C ILE A 374 40.08 -25.43 36.94
N ILE A 375 41.04 -24.48 36.80
CA ILE A 375 41.69 -24.17 35.52
C ILE A 375 42.52 -25.37 35.00
N LEU A 376 43.18 -26.11 35.89
CA LEU A 376 43.94 -27.31 35.52
C LEU A 376 43.06 -28.51 35.11
N VAL A 377 41.84 -28.61 35.66
CA VAL A 377 40.88 -29.68 35.33
C VAL A 377 40.09 -29.36 34.05
N CYS A 378 39.75 -28.09 33.80
CA CYS A 378 39.06 -27.67 32.58
C CYS A 378 39.93 -27.75 31.31
N ASN A 379 41.26 -27.61 31.42
CA ASN A 379 42.18 -27.69 30.27
C ASN A 379 42.57 -29.12 29.84
N ARG A 380 42.03 -30.17 30.47
CA ARG A 380 42.27 -31.57 30.07
C ARG A 380 41.05 -32.36 29.59
N ARG A 381 39.90 -31.70 29.41
CA ARG A 381 38.69 -32.31 28.83
C ARG A 381 37.95 -31.32 27.94
N HIS A 382 38.47 -31.09 26.74
CA HIS A 382 37.67 -30.59 25.61
C HIS A 382 37.98 -31.44 24.38
N GLY A 383 37.37 -32.63 24.39
CA GLY A 383 37.25 -33.50 23.24
C GLY A 383 35.81 -33.94 23.15
N PHE A 384 35.18 -33.58 22.02
CA PHE A 384 34.02 -34.19 21.40
C PHE A 384 32.59 -33.81 21.87
N GLU A 385 31.85 -33.33 20.86
CA GLU A 385 30.40 -33.34 20.61
C GLU A 385 29.40 -32.66 21.55
N ARG A 386 28.58 -31.79 20.94
CA ARG A 386 27.13 -31.82 21.13
C ARG A 386 26.37 -31.25 19.92
N ASN A 387 25.59 -32.13 19.28
CA ASN A 387 24.41 -31.78 18.49
C ASN A 387 23.36 -31.13 19.40
N ASP A 388 22.74 -30.06 18.93
CA ASP A 388 21.27 -29.93 18.80
C ASP A 388 20.91 -28.47 18.53
N SER A 389 20.23 -28.23 17.41
CA SER A 389 19.22 -27.18 17.31
C SER A 389 18.20 -27.61 16.27
N GLU A 390 17.30 -28.45 16.75
CA GLU A 390 15.94 -28.66 16.30
C GLU A 390 15.25 -27.30 16.01
N TYR A 391 15.22 -26.87 14.75
CA TYR A 391 14.40 -25.76 14.28
C TYR A 391 13.97 -25.95 12.83
N THR A 392 13.26 -27.05 12.55
CA THR A 392 12.60 -27.26 11.25
C THR A 392 11.27 -28.01 11.37
N ASP A 393 10.52 -27.85 12.48
CA ASP A 393 9.29 -28.65 12.69
C ASP A 393 8.07 -27.86 13.21
N LYS A 394 8.02 -26.54 12.95
CA LYS A 394 6.87 -25.70 13.37
C LYS A 394 6.18 -24.90 12.27
N LEU A 395 6.40 -25.20 10.99
CA LEU A 395 5.67 -24.57 9.88
C LEU A 395 5.12 -25.55 8.84
N GLN A 396 4.65 -26.72 9.27
CA GLN A 396 3.69 -27.52 8.50
C GLN A 396 2.26 -27.42 9.07
N HIS A 397 2.04 -26.63 10.11
CA HIS A 397 0.76 -26.57 10.83
C HIS A 397 -0.12 -25.35 10.56
N TYR A 398 0.23 -24.46 9.61
CA TYR A 398 -0.65 -23.37 9.17
C TYR A 398 -1.17 -23.49 7.73
N THR A 399 -0.75 -24.52 6.98
CA THR A 399 -1.19 -24.73 5.59
C THR A 399 -2.19 -25.88 5.49
N SER A 400 -3.32 -25.75 6.20
CA SER A 400 -4.49 -26.61 6.00
C SER A 400 -5.59 -25.79 5.31
N GLY A 401 -5.61 -25.88 3.98
CA GLY A 401 -6.63 -25.29 3.13
C GLY A 401 -6.27 -25.44 1.65
N HIS A 402 -6.46 -26.65 1.11
CA HIS A 402 -6.48 -26.98 -0.33
C HIS A 402 -5.56 -26.18 -1.27
N ILE A 403 -4.26 -26.45 -1.24
CA ILE A 403 -3.35 -26.11 -2.34
C ILE A 403 -2.75 -27.41 -2.86
N THR A 404 -2.87 -27.65 -4.16
CA THR A 404 -2.26 -28.77 -4.87
C THR A 404 -0.74 -28.76 -4.69
N PRO A 405 -0.07 -29.92 -4.51
CA PRO A 405 1.38 -29.96 -4.36
C PRO A 405 2.08 -29.37 -5.59
N GLY A 406 2.81 -28.26 -5.43
CA GLY A 406 3.64 -27.66 -6.48
C GLY A 406 3.31 -26.22 -6.89
N MET A 407 2.24 -25.60 -6.38
CA MET A 407 1.95 -24.18 -6.65
C MET A 407 2.74 -23.28 -5.69
N LYS A 408 3.80 -22.60 -6.17
CA LYS A 408 4.47 -21.52 -5.41
C LYS A 408 3.61 -20.25 -5.52
N ILE A 409 3.23 -19.66 -4.39
CA ILE A 409 2.47 -18.41 -4.32
C ILE A 409 3.38 -17.37 -3.65
N TYR A 410 3.34 -16.11 -4.10
CA TYR A 410 4.03 -14.99 -3.45
C TYR A 410 3.54 -14.80 -2.01
N ILE A 411 4.49 -14.65 -1.08
CA ILE A 411 4.23 -14.32 0.33
C ILE A 411 4.68 -12.88 0.56
N ASP A 412 3.78 -12.04 1.08
CA ASP A 412 4.09 -10.65 1.34
C ASP A 412 5.06 -10.54 2.54
N PRO A 413 6.29 -10.00 2.40
CA PRO A 413 7.23 -9.93 3.52
C PRO A 413 6.73 -9.14 4.74
N PHE A 414 5.70 -8.32 4.59
CA PHE A 414 5.03 -7.65 5.70
C PHE A 414 4.18 -8.59 6.58
N THR A 415 4.01 -9.86 6.21
CA THR A 415 3.45 -10.88 7.12
C THR A 415 4.42 -11.26 8.24
N TYR A 416 5.70 -10.86 8.14
CA TYR A 416 6.73 -11.10 9.15
C TYR A 416 6.87 -9.87 10.05
N GLU A 417 6.99 -10.10 11.36
CA GLU A 417 7.25 -9.02 12.33
C GLU A 417 8.70 -8.49 12.23
N ASP A 418 9.65 -9.35 11.86
CA ASP A 418 11.06 -9.03 11.64
C ASP A 418 11.46 -9.21 10.16
N PRO A 419 11.81 -8.15 9.40
CA PRO A 419 12.23 -8.31 8.01
C PRO A 419 13.54 -9.07 7.85
N ASN A 420 14.38 -9.20 8.89
CA ASN A 420 15.53 -10.10 8.79
C ASN A 420 15.07 -11.57 8.72
N GLU A 421 13.89 -11.92 9.23
CA GLU A 421 13.31 -13.26 9.11
C GLU A 421 12.88 -13.54 7.66
N ALA A 422 12.16 -12.61 7.04
CA ALA A 422 11.79 -12.70 5.64
C ALA A 422 13.04 -12.79 4.72
N VAL A 423 14.07 -12.00 5.01
CA VAL A 423 15.34 -12.07 4.27
C VAL A 423 16.02 -13.43 4.45
N ARG A 424 16.04 -13.99 5.67
CA ARG A 424 16.63 -15.32 5.92
C ARG A 424 15.90 -16.44 5.18
N GLU A 425 14.59 -16.28 4.97
CA GLU A 425 13.76 -17.27 4.27
C GLU A 425 13.92 -17.18 2.75
N PHE A 426 13.93 -15.97 2.19
CA PHE A 426 13.84 -15.78 0.73
C PHE A 426 15.16 -15.35 0.07
N ALA A 427 16.15 -14.89 0.82
CA ALA A 427 17.43 -14.41 0.28
C ALA A 427 18.63 -15.18 0.84
N LYS A 428 19.65 -15.32 0.00
CA LYS A 428 20.91 -15.96 0.38
C LYS A 428 21.85 -14.94 1.01
N GLU A 429 22.30 -15.19 2.24
CA GLU A 429 23.38 -14.41 2.85
C GLU A 429 24.72 -14.69 2.14
N ILE A 430 25.42 -13.63 1.75
CA ILE A 430 26.73 -13.65 1.09
C ILE A 430 27.79 -13.14 2.08
N ASP A 431 28.92 -13.82 2.15
CA ASP A 431 30.07 -13.32 2.91
C ASP A 431 30.70 -12.13 2.18
N ILE A 432 30.99 -11.05 2.90
CA ILE A 432 31.54 -9.82 2.33
C ILE A 432 32.87 -10.06 1.58
N SER A 433 33.66 -11.07 1.95
CA SER A 433 34.91 -11.41 1.25
C SER A 433 34.67 -11.93 -0.16
N CYS A 434 33.44 -12.35 -0.49
CA CYS A 434 33.05 -12.82 -1.82
C CYS A 434 32.68 -11.68 -2.76
N VAL A 435 32.53 -10.45 -2.26
CA VAL A 435 32.06 -9.29 -3.02
C VAL A 435 33.19 -8.30 -3.21
N LYS A 436 33.45 -7.91 -4.45
CA LYS A 436 34.41 -6.86 -4.82
C LYS A 436 33.67 -5.72 -5.52
N ILE A 437 33.52 -4.59 -4.84
CA ILE A 437 32.95 -3.36 -5.39
C ILE A 437 33.99 -2.68 -6.30
N GLU A 438 33.58 -2.19 -7.47
CA GLU A 438 34.47 -1.53 -8.43
C GLU A 438 34.15 -0.05 -8.65
N GLN A 439 33.04 0.26 -9.32
CA GLN A 439 32.68 1.64 -9.67
C GLN A 439 31.22 1.93 -9.32
N VAL A 440 30.94 3.18 -8.95
CA VAL A 440 29.58 3.68 -8.75
C VAL A 440 28.93 3.86 -10.13
N ILE A 441 27.78 3.25 -10.34
CA ILE A 441 27.01 3.31 -11.60
C ILE A 441 25.73 4.14 -11.46
N GLY A 442 25.30 4.44 -10.24
CA GLY A 442 24.15 5.28 -9.97
C GLY A 442 23.93 5.54 -8.48
N ALA A 443 22.95 6.38 -8.19
CA ALA A 443 22.47 6.63 -6.83
C ALA A 443 20.98 6.26 -6.76
N GLY A 444 20.63 5.39 -5.83
CA GLY A 444 19.25 5.05 -5.50
C GLY A 444 18.79 5.77 -4.23
N GLU A 445 17.53 5.55 -3.85
CA GLU A 445 16.91 6.14 -2.65
C GLU A 445 17.68 5.83 -1.35
N PHE A 446 18.14 4.59 -1.23
CA PHE A 446 18.77 4.06 -0.01
C PHE A 446 20.29 4.26 0.03
N GLY A 447 20.91 4.57 -1.10
CA GLY A 447 22.36 4.70 -1.22
C GLY A 447 22.88 4.48 -2.64
N GLU A 448 24.19 4.25 -2.76
CA GLU A 448 24.86 4.09 -4.05
C GLU A 448 24.58 2.71 -4.65
N VAL A 449 24.46 2.69 -5.97
CA VAL A 449 24.47 1.48 -6.79
C VAL A 449 25.83 1.38 -7.45
N CYS A 450 26.52 0.27 -7.23
CA CYS A 450 27.86 0.02 -7.76
C CYS A 450 27.85 -1.20 -8.68
N SER A 451 28.76 -1.26 -9.65
CA SER A 451 29.12 -2.51 -10.31
C SER A 451 30.25 -3.20 -9.57
N GLY A 452 30.33 -4.52 -9.66
CA GLY A 452 31.39 -5.29 -9.03
C GLY A 452 31.42 -6.74 -9.45
N HIS A 453 32.25 -7.52 -8.76
CA HIS A 453 32.42 -8.94 -8.99
C HIS A 453 31.97 -9.73 -7.76
N LEU A 454 31.27 -10.84 -7.99
CA LEU A 454 30.86 -11.81 -6.99
C LEU A 454 31.58 -13.14 -7.25
N LYS A 455 32.33 -13.62 -6.26
CA LYS A 455 33.06 -14.89 -6.32
C LYS A 455 32.63 -15.82 -5.19
N LEU A 456 31.58 -16.59 -5.44
CA LEU A 456 31.09 -17.60 -4.51
C LEU A 456 31.97 -18.87 -4.53
N PRO A 457 32.16 -19.56 -3.39
CA PRO A 457 32.89 -20.83 -3.34
C PRO A 457 32.35 -21.85 -4.36
N GLY A 458 33.22 -22.39 -5.21
CA GLY A 458 32.86 -23.39 -6.22
C GLY A 458 32.09 -22.85 -7.44
N LYS A 459 31.87 -21.54 -7.56
CA LYS A 459 31.29 -20.91 -8.76
C LYS A 459 32.31 -20.04 -9.48
N ARG A 460 32.06 -19.81 -10.78
CA ARG A 460 32.81 -18.80 -11.55
C ARG A 460 32.46 -17.42 -11.02
N GLU A 461 33.43 -16.52 -11.13
CA GLU A 461 33.24 -15.10 -10.82
C GLU A 461 32.20 -14.51 -11.78
N SER A 462 31.22 -13.79 -11.24
CA SER A 462 30.15 -13.14 -11.99
C SER A 462 30.16 -11.64 -11.77
N PHE A 463 29.86 -10.89 -12.83
CA PHE A 463 29.69 -9.45 -12.74
C PHE A 463 28.29 -9.13 -12.20
N VAL A 464 28.20 -8.23 -11.22
CA VAL A 464 27.00 -7.98 -10.41
C VAL A 464 26.75 -6.49 -10.21
N ALA A 465 25.48 -6.14 -9.98
CA ALA A 465 25.10 -4.85 -9.43
C ALA A 465 24.95 -4.96 -7.92
N ILE A 466 25.47 -3.98 -7.20
CA ILE A 466 25.57 -3.97 -5.74
C ILE A 466 24.90 -2.69 -5.25
N LYS A 467 23.70 -2.81 -4.69
CA LYS A 467 23.01 -1.70 -4.03
C LYS A 467 23.47 -1.65 -2.58
N THR A 468 23.94 -0.49 -2.13
CA THR A 468 24.45 -0.31 -0.75
C THR A 468 23.50 0.57 0.06
N LEU A 469 23.38 0.28 1.36
CA LEU A 469 22.62 1.11 2.29
C LEU A 469 23.55 2.15 2.94
N LYS A 470 23.22 3.44 2.79
CA LYS A 470 24.03 4.58 3.28
C LYS A 470 24.21 4.56 4.80
N SER A 471 25.37 5.01 5.31
CA SER A 471 25.58 5.16 6.76
C SER A 471 24.57 6.15 7.38
N GLY A 472 24.09 5.85 8.60
CA GLY A 472 23.13 6.71 9.31
C GLY A 472 21.68 6.55 8.86
N TYR A 473 21.33 5.43 8.22
CA TYR A 473 19.95 5.10 7.85
C TYR A 473 19.03 4.97 9.08
N THR A 474 17.72 5.17 8.88
CA THR A 474 16.70 4.87 9.90
C THR A 474 16.33 3.38 9.86
N GLU A 475 15.81 2.83 10.96
CA GLU A 475 15.31 1.44 10.97
C GLU A 475 14.20 1.22 9.92
N LYS A 476 13.41 2.24 9.62
CA LYS A 476 12.42 2.20 8.52
C LYS A 476 13.12 2.01 7.17
N GLN A 477 14.10 2.84 6.84
CA GLN A 477 14.88 2.73 5.60
C GLN A 477 15.59 1.37 5.48
N ARG A 478 16.11 0.83 6.60
CA ARG A 478 16.69 -0.52 6.63
C ARG A 478 15.65 -1.59 6.31
N ARG A 479 14.45 -1.51 6.91
CA ARG A 479 13.36 -2.45 6.62
C ARG A 479 12.92 -2.38 5.16
N ASP A 480 12.70 -1.17 4.66
CA ASP A 480 12.26 -0.94 3.28
C ASP A 480 13.30 -1.50 2.30
N PHE A 481 14.58 -1.22 2.53
CA PHE A 481 15.70 -1.79 1.77
C PHE A 481 15.72 -3.33 1.78
N LEU A 482 15.64 -3.95 2.96
CA LEU A 482 15.67 -5.41 3.08
C LEU A 482 14.41 -6.08 2.52
N SER A 483 13.25 -5.42 2.59
CA SER A 483 12.00 -5.93 2.03
C SER A 483 12.08 -6.11 0.52
N GLU A 484 12.78 -5.20 -0.18
CA GLU A 484 13.03 -5.30 -1.62
C GLU A 484 13.75 -6.62 -1.97
N ALA A 485 14.78 -6.97 -1.21
CA ALA A 485 15.50 -8.23 -1.38
C ALA A 485 14.62 -9.45 -1.07
N SER A 486 13.81 -9.40 -0.02
CA SER A 486 12.89 -10.49 0.33
C SER A 486 11.81 -10.74 -0.72
N ILE A 487 11.36 -9.69 -1.42
CA ILE A 487 10.44 -9.82 -2.55
C ILE A 487 11.16 -10.45 -3.74
N MET A 488 12.31 -9.89 -4.14
CA MET A 488 13.10 -10.40 -5.27
C MET A 488 13.52 -11.86 -5.08
N GLY A 489 13.86 -12.27 -3.86
CA GLY A 489 14.29 -13.63 -3.52
C GLY A 489 13.24 -14.71 -3.77
N GLN A 490 11.96 -14.35 -3.90
CA GLN A 490 10.88 -15.28 -4.20
C GLN A 490 10.71 -15.54 -5.69
N PHE A 491 11.39 -14.77 -6.55
CA PHE A 491 11.21 -14.81 -8.00
C PHE A 491 12.41 -15.43 -8.71
N ASP A 492 12.12 -16.30 -9.67
CA ASP A 492 13.10 -16.94 -10.54
C ASP A 492 12.53 -17.06 -11.96
N HIS A 493 12.86 -16.08 -12.81
CA HIS A 493 12.39 -16.02 -14.19
C HIS A 493 13.38 -15.23 -15.06
N PRO A 494 13.65 -15.64 -16.33
CA PRO A 494 14.62 -14.98 -17.21
C PRO A 494 14.33 -13.49 -17.51
N ASN A 495 13.09 -13.05 -17.35
CA ASN A 495 12.66 -11.66 -17.55
C ASN A 495 12.28 -10.93 -16.24
N VAL A 496 12.73 -11.43 -15.09
CA VAL A 496 12.64 -10.77 -13.79
C VAL A 496 14.06 -10.65 -13.25
N ILE A 497 14.42 -9.51 -12.65
CA ILE A 497 15.77 -9.31 -12.12
C ILE A 497 16.09 -10.35 -11.04
N ARG A 498 17.23 -11.03 -11.17
CA ARG A 498 17.61 -12.08 -10.26
C ARG A 498 18.43 -11.53 -9.10
N LEU A 499 18.01 -11.88 -7.89
CA LEU A 499 18.78 -11.69 -6.66
C LEU A 499 19.89 -12.75 -6.58
N GLU A 500 21.15 -12.31 -6.44
CA GLU A 500 22.27 -13.21 -6.12
C GLU A 500 22.34 -13.49 -4.62
N GLY A 501 22.03 -12.47 -3.82
CA GLY A 501 21.96 -12.55 -2.36
C GLY A 501 22.09 -11.19 -1.69
N VAL A 502 22.25 -11.22 -0.39
CA VAL A 502 22.35 -10.04 0.48
C VAL A 502 23.57 -10.14 1.39
N VAL A 503 24.09 -8.99 1.81
CA VAL A 503 25.09 -8.88 2.88
C VAL A 503 24.44 -8.12 4.01
N THR A 504 24.08 -8.80 5.09
CA THR A 504 23.35 -8.19 6.23
C THR A 504 24.13 -8.28 7.54
N LYS A 505 25.07 -9.22 7.65
CA LYS A 505 25.87 -9.45 8.86
C LYS A 505 27.01 -8.45 9.09
N SER A 506 27.40 -7.69 8.06
CA SER A 506 28.49 -6.72 8.14
C SER A 506 28.15 -5.44 7.36
N PRO A 507 28.54 -4.26 7.85
CA PRO A 507 28.40 -3.02 7.08
C PRO A 507 29.43 -2.92 5.93
N PRO A 508 29.09 -2.28 4.80
CA PRO A 508 27.75 -1.76 4.49
C PRO A 508 26.76 -2.90 4.18
N VAL A 509 25.48 -2.69 4.49
CA VAL A 509 24.41 -3.65 4.10
C VAL A 509 24.24 -3.58 2.59
N MET A 510 24.18 -4.73 1.92
CA MET A 510 24.15 -4.80 0.46
C MET A 510 23.07 -5.73 -0.08
N ILE A 511 22.52 -5.37 -1.24
CA ILE A 511 21.72 -6.24 -2.10
C ILE A 511 22.51 -6.46 -3.37
N VAL A 512 22.77 -7.72 -3.71
CA VAL A 512 23.56 -8.11 -4.88
C VAL A 512 22.62 -8.74 -5.90
N THR A 513 22.52 -8.13 -7.08
CA THR A 513 21.71 -8.62 -8.20
C THR A 513 22.59 -8.89 -9.42
N GLU A 514 22.05 -9.58 -10.40
CA GLU A 514 22.71 -9.68 -11.71
C GLU A 514 22.94 -8.29 -12.33
N PHE A 515 24.06 -8.11 -13.02
CA PHE A 515 24.38 -6.85 -13.68
C PHE A 515 23.65 -6.71 -15.02
N MET A 516 23.13 -5.52 -15.29
CA MET A 516 22.38 -5.18 -16.50
C MET A 516 23.11 -4.02 -17.21
N GLU A 517 23.96 -4.36 -18.18
CA GLU A 517 24.97 -3.48 -18.76
C GLU A 517 24.41 -2.21 -19.41
N ASN A 518 23.18 -2.29 -19.92
CA ASN A 518 22.55 -1.21 -20.66
C ASN A 518 21.62 -0.34 -19.80
N GLY A 519 21.55 -0.59 -18.49
CA GLY A 519 20.77 0.21 -17.55
C GLY A 519 19.26 0.14 -17.79
N SER A 520 18.55 1.24 -17.52
CA SER A 520 17.09 1.32 -17.68
C SER A 520 16.68 1.42 -19.16
N LEU A 521 15.59 0.75 -19.52
CA LEU A 521 15.13 0.60 -20.90
C LEU A 521 14.78 1.95 -21.54
N ASP A 522 14.16 2.86 -20.81
CA ASP A 522 13.80 4.19 -21.30
C ASP A 522 15.05 5.01 -21.72
N SER A 523 16.08 5.02 -20.88
CA SER A 523 17.34 5.70 -21.15
C SER A 523 18.12 5.01 -22.27
N PHE A 524 18.13 3.68 -22.28
CA PHE A 524 18.75 2.88 -23.32
C PHE A 524 18.12 3.14 -24.69
N LEU A 525 16.79 3.20 -24.79
CA LEU A 525 16.09 3.50 -26.03
C LEU A 525 16.39 4.91 -26.54
N ARG A 526 16.36 5.93 -25.67
CA ARG A 526 16.70 7.31 -26.05
C ARG A 526 18.13 7.45 -26.58
N GLN A 527 19.08 6.70 -26.01
CA GLN A 527 20.48 6.69 -26.46
C GLN A 527 20.68 5.98 -27.81
N ASN A 528 19.76 5.09 -28.16
CA ASN A 528 19.82 4.25 -29.37
C ASN A 528 18.63 4.53 -30.29
N ASP A 529 18.16 5.78 -30.34
CA ASP A 529 16.98 6.16 -31.10
C ASP A 529 17.08 5.76 -32.58
N GLY A 530 16.05 5.09 -33.08
CA GLY A 530 15.97 4.57 -34.44
C GLY A 530 16.95 3.44 -34.80
N GLN A 531 17.78 2.95 -33.87
CA GLN A 531 18.80 1.94 -34.16
C GLN A 531 18.27 0.51 -34.12
N PHE A 532 17.06 0.29 -33.61
CA PHE A 532 16.47 -1.04 -33.51
C PHE A 532 15.44 -1.30 -34.60
N THR A 533 15.47 -2.51 -35.13
CA THR A 533 14.39 -3.00 -35.97
C THR A 533 13.12 -3.17 -35.13
N VAL A 534 11.95 -3.02 -35.76
CA VAL A 534 10.65 -3.25 -35.11
C VAL A 534 10.60 -4.62 -34.42
N ILE A 535 11.18 -5.66 -35.05
CA ILE A 535 11.19 -7.02 -34.48
C ILE A 535 12.01 -7.11 -33.19
N GLN A 536 13.11 -6.34 -33.06
CA GLN A 536 13.87 -6.25 -31.81
C GLN A 536 13.07 -5.57 -30.70
N LEU A 537 12.34 -4.48 -31.03
CA LEU A 537 11.44 -3.82 -30.09
C LEU A 537 10.31 -4.76 -29.63
N VAL A 538 9.72 -5.54 -30.55
CA VAL A 538 8.73 -6.57 -30.22
C VAL A 538 9.35 -7.66 -29.32
N GLY A 539 10.61 -8.02 -29.56
CA GLY A 539 11.36 -8.95 -28.70
C GLY A 539 11.52 -8.44 -27.26
N MET A 540 11.87 -7.16 -27.10
CA MET A 540 11.95 -6.49 -25.79
C MET A 540 10.58 -6.52 -25.08
N LEU A 541 9.52 -6.12 -25.78
CA LEU A 541 8.14 -6.14 -25.26
C LEU A 541 7.67 -7.53 -24.86
N ARG A 542 8.01 -8.55 -25.66
CA ARG A 542 7.69 -9.94 -25.37
C ARG A 542 8.41 -10.44 -24.12
N GLY A 543 9.67 -10.06 -23.93
CA GLY A 543 10.41 -10.35 -22.69
C GLY A 543 9.73 -9.76 -21.47
N ILE A 544 9.38 -8.47 -21.51
CA ILE A 544 8.68 -7.78 -20.42
C ILE A 544 7.33 -8.45 -20.12
N ALA A 545 6.53 -8.76 -21.15
CA ALA A 545 5.25 -9.45 -20.98
C ALA A 545 5.43 -10.85 -20.35
N ALA A 546 6.49 -11.58 -20.69
CA ALA A 546 6.78 -12.87 -20.08
C ALA A 546 7.12 -12.74 -18.59
N GLY A 547 7.91 -11.72 -18.22
CA GLY A 547 8.18 -11.40 -16.81
C GLY A 547 6.91 -11.05 -16.04
N MET A 548 6.07 -10.19 -16.59
CA MET A 548 4.81 -9.80 -15.98
C MET A 548 3.78 -10.93 -15.91
N LYS A 549 3.75 -11.82 -16.90
CA LYS A 549 2.96 -13.07 -16.84
C LYS A 549 3.39 -13.91 -15.64
N TYR A 550 4.70 -14.13 -15.48
CA TYR A 550 5.24 -14.88 -14.36
C TYR A 550 4.86 -14.26 -13.00
N LEU A 551 4.98 -12.93 -12.86
CA LEU A 551 4.58 -12.23 -11.65
C LEU A 551 3.07 -12.37 -11.37
N ALA A 552 2.23 -12.26 -12.39
CA ALA A 552 0.79 -12.47 -12.26
C ALA A 552 0.43 -13.91 -11.86
N ASP A 553 1.10 -14.92 -12.43
CA ASP A 553 0.92 -16.33 -12.07
C ASP A 553 1.38 -16.60 -10.62
N MET A 554 2.34 -15.84 -10.10
CA MET A 554 2.77 -15.83 -8.70
C MET A 554 1.83 -15.03 -7.77
N ASN A 555 0.72 -14.47 -8.29
CA ASN A 555 -0.19 -13.55 -7.59
C ASN A 555 0.48 -12.26 -7.08
N TYR A 556 1.55 -11.82 -7.75
CA TYR A 556 2.20 -10.54 -7.47
C TYR A 556 1.70 -9.44 -8.42
N VAL A 557 1.38 -8.28 -7.86
CA VAL A 557 0.98 -7.08 -8.60
C VAL A 557 2.09 -6.04 -8.45
N HIS A 558 2.65 -5.58 -9.58
CA HIS A 558 3.82 -4.71 -9.64
C HIS A 558 3.52 -3.26 -9.26
N ARG A 559 2.38 -2.71 -9.71
CA ARG A 559 1.86 -1.35 -9.39
C ARG A 559 2.65 -0.16 -9.95
N ASP A 560 3.95 -0.31 -10.16
CA ASP A 560 4.82 0.73 -10.77
C ASP A 560 5.56 0.19 -12.02
N LEU A 561 4.83 -0.46 -12.92
CA LEU A 561 5.41 -0.94 -14.18
C LEU A 561 5.59 0.24 -15.15
N ALA A 562 6.84 0.52 -15.52
CA ALA A 562 7.22 1.57 -16.46
C ALA A 562 8.57 1.23 -17.12
N ALA A 563 8.90 1.82 -18.27
CA ALA A 563 10.17 1.52 -18.95
C ALA A 563 11.42 1.87 -18.09
N ARG A 564 11.32 2.87 -17.20
CA ARG A 564 12.38 3.18 -16.21
C ARG A 564 12.69 2.04 -15.23
N ASN A 565 11.71 1.16 -14.98
CA ASN A 565 11.79 0.03 -14.06
C ASN A 565 12.07 -1.30 -14.81
N ILE A 566 12.40 -1.23 -16.11
CA ILE A 566 12.88 -2.36 -16.89
C ILE A 566 14.37 -2.19 -17.12
N LEU A 567 15.17 -3.19 -16.77
CA LEU A 567 16.61 -3.20 -17.02
C LEU A 567 16.96 -4.01 -18.26
N VAL A 568 18.01 -3.61 -18.96
CA VAL A 568 18.46 -4.24 -20.22
C VAL A 568 19.91 -4.73 -20.06
N ASN A 569 20.16 -5.98 -20.44
CA ASN A 569 21.53 -6.52 -20.46
C ASN A 569 22.19 -6.37 -21.83
N SER A 570 23.47 -6.76 -21.92
CA SER A 570 24.28 -6.73 -23.15
C SER A 570 23.68 -7.49 -24.33
N ASN A 571 22.83 -8.49 -24.07
CA ASN A 571 22.13 -9.29 -25.08
C ASN A 571 20.72 -8.75 -25.41
N LEU A 572 20.40 -7.52 -24.99
CA LEU A 572 19.08 -6.88 -25.17
C LEU A 572 17.93 -7.58 -24.43
N VAL A 573 18.24 -8.45 -23.45
CA VAL A 573 17.22 -9.08 -22.62
C VAL A 573 16.68 -8.05 -21.63
N CYS A 574 15.38 -7.80 -21.70
CA CYS A 574 14.66 -6.92 -20.80
C CYS A 574 14.17 -7.70 -19.56
N LYS A 575 14.41 -7.15 -18.37
CA LYS A 575 13.98 -7.72 -17.09
C LYS A 575 13.22 -6.71 -16.25
N VAL A 576 12.10 -7.16 -15.68
CA VAL A 576 11.31 -6.38 -14.72
C VAL A 576 12.10 -6.25 -13.42
N SER A 577 12.15 -5.03 -12.88
CA SER A 577 12.90 -4.67 -11.68
C SER A 577 12.11 -3.68 -10.82
N ASP A 578 12.70 -3.23 -9.70
CA ASP A 578 12.12 -2.27 -8.77
C ASP A 578 10.85 -2.76 -8.04
N PHE A 579 11.07 -3.70 -7.11
CA PHE A 579 10.02 -4.32 -6.29
C PHE A 579 9.80 -3.62 -4.95
N GLY A 580 10.66 -2.65 -4.60
CA GLY A 580 10.77 -2.06 -3.26
C GLY A 580 9.92 -0.79 -3.03
N LEU A 581 9.47 -0.12 -4.10
CA LEU A 581 8.76 1.16 -4.02
C LEU A 581 7.24 1.06 -4.20
N SER A 582 6.73 -0.13 -4.52
CA SER A 582 5.36 -0.36 -5.00
C SER A 582 4.26 -0.27 -3.93
N ARG A 583 4.59 -0.09 -2.65
CA ARG A 583 3.61 -0.17 -1.54
C ARG A 583 3.52 1.04 -0.63
N PHE A 584 4.57 1.84 -0.43
CA PHE A 584 4.51 3.03 0.43
C PHE A 584 5.53 4.08 -0.02
N LEU A 585 5.04 5.21 -0.54
CA LEU A 585 5.88 6.35 -0.91
C LEU A 585 5.57 7.52 0.04
N GLU A 586 6.58 7.92 0.82
CA GLU A 586 6.57 9.11 1.70
C GLU A 586 6.59 10.44 0.91
N ASP A 587 6.14 11.50 1.59
CA ASP A 587 5.82 12.87 1.15
C ASP A 587 7.03 13.74 0.72
N ASP A 588 7.91 13.28 -0.18
CA ASP A 588 8.86 14.19 -0.84
C ASP A 588 8.32 14.71 -2.19
N THR A 589 7.93 15.98 -2.22
CA THR A 589 7.14 16.64 -3.29
C THR A 589 7.95 17.08 -4.53
N SER A 590 9.16 16.57 -4.74
CA SER A 590 10.06 17.10 -5.78
C SER A 590 9.94 16.46 -7.17
N ASP A 591 9.29 15.31 -7.33
CA ASP A 591 9.16 14.64 -8.64
C ASP A 591 7.78 14.88 -9.29
N PRO A 592 7.69 15.61 -10.41
CA PRO A 592 6.43 15.87 -11.12
C PRO A 592 5.81 14.61 -11.77
N THR A 593 6.52 13.49 -11.80
CA THR A 593 6.05 12.19 -12.31
C THR A 593 5.05 11.52 -11.37
N TYR A 594 5.10 11.87 -10.07
CA TYR A 594 4.26 11.30 -9.03
C TYR A 594 3.32 12.36 -8.44
N THR A 595 2.13 11.97 -8.00
CA THR A 595 1.19 12.90 -7.35
C THR A 595 0.43 12.21 -6.22
N SER A 596 0.23 12.93 -5.11
CA SER A 596 -0.48 12.47 -3.91
C SER A 596 -2.01 12.64 -4.04
N ALA A 597 -2.59 12.08 -5.10
CA ALA A 597 -4.04 12.03 -5.21
C ALA A 597 -4.58 11.05 -4.15
N LEU A 598 -5.13 11.56 -3.04
CA LEU A 598 -5.84 10.79 -2.00
C LEU A 598 -4.97 9.92 -1.07
N GLY A 599 -3.75 10.36 -0.71
CA GLY A 599 -3.00 9.76 0.42
C GLY A 599 -1.83 8.82 0.08
N GLY A 600 -1.18 8.99 -1.07
CA GLY A 600 0.10 8.34 -1.40
C GLY A 600 0.51 8.60 -2.85
N LYS A 601 1.81 8.63 -3.15
CA LYS A 601 2.32 8.88 -4.51
C LYS A 601 1.94 7.73 -5.47
N ILE A 602 1.37 8.07 -6.63
CA ILE A 602 1.15 7.13 -7.75
C ILE A 602 1.70 7.73 -9.06
N PRO A 603 2.28 6.90 -9.95
CA PRO A 603 2.78 7.34 -11.26
C PRO A 603 1.61 7.49 -12.24
N ILE A 604 0.86 8.59 -12.14
CA ILE A 604 -0.44 8.79 -12.82
C ILE A 604 -0.44 8.37 -14.29
N ARG A 605 0.61 8.73 -15.05
CA ARG A 605 0.70 8.48 -16.50
C ARG A 605 0.79 7.00 -16.89
N TRP A 606 1.19 6.14 -15.96
CA TRP A 606 1.27 4.68 -16.13
C TRP A 606 0.15 3.94 -15.39
N THR A 607 -0.63 4.63 -14.57
CA THR A 607 -1.58 3.99 -13.65
C THR A 607 -2.96 3.87 -14.30
N ALA A 608 -3.59 2.71 -14.13
CA ALA A 608 -4.94 2.45 -14.62
C ALA A 608 -6.01 3.33 -13.93
N PRO A 609 -7.12 3.68 -14.60
CA PRO A 609 -8.14 4.57 -14.05
C PRO A 609 -8.73 4.07 -12.72
N GLU A 610 -8.98 2.76 -12.59
CA GLU A 610 -9.49 2.17 -11.34
C GLU A 610 -8.48 2.18 -10.19
N ALA A 611 -7.18 2.17 -10.51
CA ALA A 611 -6.10 2.27 -9.54
C ALA A 611 -5.87 3.72 -9.10
N ILE A 612 -6.09 4.69 -10.00
CA ILE A 612 -6.10 6.13 -9.67
C ILE A 612 -7.31 6.45 -8.79
N GLN A 613 -8.52 6.06 -9.21
CA GLN A 613 -9.77 6.49 -8.59
C GLN A 613 -10.12 5.74 -7.31
N TYR A 614 -9.90 4.41 -7.29
CA TYR A 614 -10.34 3.53 -6.19
C TYR A 614 -9.20 2.77 -5.52
N ARG A 615 -7.94 3.07 -5.86
CA ARG A 615 -6.74 2.35 -5.35
C ARG A 615 -6.82 0.83 -5.58
N LYS A 616 -7.53 0.41 -6.63
CA LYS A 616 -7.72 -1.01 -6.96
C LYS A 616 -6.60 -1.54 -7.87
N PHE A 617 -5.48 -1.93 -7.26
CA PHE A 617 -4.36 -2.53 -7.98
C PHE A 617 -4.55 -4.04 -8.19
N THR A 618 -4.45 -4.49 -9.44
CA THR A 618 -4.53 -5.90 -9.84
C THR A 618 -3.59 -6.19 -11.02
N SER A 619 -3.44 -7.46 -11.42
CA SER A 619 -2.72 -7.78 -12.66
C SER A 619 -3.32 -7.08 -13.89
N ALA A 620 -4.62 -6.75 -13.88
CA ALA A 620 -5.26 -5.99 -14.97
C ALA A 620 -4.91 -4.48 -14.95
N SER A 621 -4.58 -3.91 -13.77
CA SER A 621 -4.01 -2.56 -13.72
C SER A 621 -2.56 -2.56 -14.21
N ASP A 622 -1.79 -3.63 -13.94
CA ASP A 622 -0.45 -3.77 -14.52
C ASP A 622 -0.48 -3.96 -16.05
N VAL A 623 -1.53 -4.58 -16.60
CA VAL A 623 -1.74 -4.66 -18.06
C VAL A 623 -1.92 -3.27 -18.68
N TRP A 624 -2.62 -2.35 -18.00
CA TRP A 624 -2.72 -0.96 -18.44
C TRP A 624 -1.33 -0.30 -18.48
N SER A 625 -0.56 -0.44 -17.40
CA SER A 625 0.82 0.05 -17.31
C SER A 625 1.70 -0.54 -18.42
N TYR A 626 1.53 -1.83 -18.72
CA TYR A 626 2.23 -2.50 -19.82
C TYR A 626 1.88 -1.89 -21.18
N GLY A 627 0.62 -1.53 -21.43
CA GLY A 627 0.24 -0.78 -22.64
C GLY A 627 0.98 0.56 -22.76
N ILE A 628 1.21 1.26 -21.65
CA ILE A 628 2.03 2.48 -21.63
C ILE A 628 3.51 2.15 -21.91
N VAL A 629 4.05 1.07 -21.35
CA VAL A 629 5.42 0.61 -21.66
C VAL A 629 5.56 0.25 -23.14
N MET A 630 4.55 -0.37 -23.76
CA MET A 630 4.54 -0.61 -25.20
C MET A 630 4.68 0.69 -26.00
N TRP A 631 3.96 1.73 -25.58
CA TRP A 631 4.04 3.06 -26.17
C TRP A 631 5.43 3.68 -25.97
N GLU A 632 6.00 3.61 -24.77
CA GLU A 632 7.38 4.08 -24.49
C GLU A 632 8.40 3.36 -25.37
N VAL A 633 8.32 2.04 -25.52
CA VAL A 633 9.28 1.28 -26.34
C VAL A 633 9.18 1.63 -27.82
N THR A 634 7.97 1.76 -28.33
CA THR A 634 7.73 2.08 -29.76
C THR A 634 7.96 3.55 -30.09
N SER A 635 8.00 4.43 -29.09
CA SER A 635 8.38 5.84 -29.20
C SER A 635 9.84 6.12 -28.80
N TYR A 636 10.65 5.08 -28.57
CA TYR A 636 12.05 5.21 -28.15
C TYR A 636 12.24 6.02 -26.85
N GLY A 637 11.33 5.86 -25.89
CA GLY A 637 11.42 6.43 -24.55
C GLY A 637 10.91 7.86 -24.43
N GLU A 638 9.99 8.27 -25.31
CA GLU A 638 9.22 9.51 -25.11
C GLU A 638 8.39 9.44 -23.83
N ARG A 639 8.14 10.61 -23.22
CA ARG A 639 7.31 10.71 -22.02
C ARG A 639 5.81 10.58 -22.39
N PRO A 640 5.06 9.64 -21.79
CA PRO A 640 3.62 9.52 -22.03
C PRO A 640 2.87 10.80 -21.64
N TYR A 641 1.99 11.28 -22.53
CA TYR A 641 1.18 12.50 -22.36
C TYR A 641 2.03 13.76 -22.05
N TRP A 642 3.24 13.86 -22.60
CA TRP A 642 4.23 14.87 -22.21
C TRP A 642 3.74 16.32 -22.25
N ASP A 643 2.72 16.64 -23.06
CA ASP A 643 2.12 17.96 -23.22
C ASP A 643 0.97 18.25 -22.24
N MET A 644 0.64 17.31 -21.35
CA MET A 644 -0.49 17.40 -20.42
C MET A 644 -0.02 17.46 -18.97
N THR A 645 -0.73 18.18 -18.09
CA THR A 645 -0.51 18.08 -16.64
C THR A 645 -1.06 16.76 -16.10
N ASN A 646 -0.68 16.35 -14.88
CA ASN A 646 -1.20 15.10 -14.32
C ASN A 646 -2.74 15.15 -14.11
N GLN A 647 -3.31 16.33 -13.83
CA GLN A 647 -4.76 16.49 -13.75
C GLN A 647 -5.43 16.36 -15.12
N ASP A 648 -4.82 16.93 -16.16
CA ASP A 648 -5.33 16.79 -17.53
C ASP A 648 -5.27 15.34 -18.00
N VAL A 649 -4.21 14.60 -17.66
CA VAL A 649 -4.10 13.16 -17.95
C VAL A 649 -5.24 12.38 -17.30
N ILE A 650 -5.57 12.64 -16.03
CA ILE A 650 -6.71 12.00 -15.35
C ILE A 650 -8.00 12.29 -16.12
N ASN A 651 -8.28 13.57 -16.39
CA ASN A 651 -9.50 13.99 -17.08
C ASN A 651 -9.61 13.37 -18.48
N ALA A 652 -8.51 13.31 -19.21
CA ALA A 652 -8.46 12.75 -20.56
C ALA A 652 -8.73 11.24 -20.55
N ILE A 653 -8.10 10.49 -19.63
CA ILE A 653 -8.34 9.05 -19.48
C ILE A 653 -9.82 8.78 -19.14
N GLU A 654 -10.41 9.58 -18.24
CA GLU A 654 -11.84 9.47 -17.85
C GLU A 654 -12.78 9.72 -19.04
N GLN A 655 -12.41 10.64 -19.93
CA GLN A 655 -13.12 10.99 -21.17
C GLN A 655 -12.77 10.06 -22.35
N ASP A 656 -12.17 8.91 -22.07
CA ASP A 656 -11.81 7.90 -23.06
C ASP A 656 -10.77 8.33 -24.11
N TYR A 657 -10.01 9.38 -23.83
CA TYR A 657 -8.81 9.71 -24.60
C TYR A 657 -7.73 8.66 -24.39
N ARG A 658 -7.00 8.32 -25.47
CA ARG A 658 -5.87 7.38 -25.47
C ARG A 658 -4.72 7.94 -26.31
N LEU A 659 -3.50 7.53 -25.99
CA LEU A 659 -2.31 7.97 -26.71
C LEU A 659 -2.39 7.57 -28.20
N PRO A 660 -2.00 8.47 -29.12
CA PRO A 660 -1.93 8.16 -30.54
C PRO A 660 -0.79 7.16 -30.83
N PRO A 661 -0.83 6.47 -31.98
CA PRO A 661 0.26 5.60 -32.38
C PRO A 661 1.57 6.41 -32.52
N PRO A 662 2.71 5.90 -32.00
CA PRO A 662 4.02 6.47 -32.30
C PRO A 662 4.33 6.43 -33.80
N MET A 663 5.26 7.28 -34.24
CA MET A 663 5.70 7.30 -35.63
C MET A 663 6.24 5.94 -36.05
N ASP A 664 5.87 5.49 -37.26
CA ASP A 664 6.28 4.19 -37.82
C ASP A 664 5.86 2.97 -36.98
N CYS A 665 4.88 3.13 -36.07
CA CYS A 665 4.35 2.04 -35.27
C CYS A 665 3.45 1.10 -36.10
N PRO A 666 3.71 -0.22 -36.10
CA PRO A 666 2.82 -1.20 -36.71
C PRO A 666 1.42 -1.16 -36.11
N SER A 667 0.38 -1.23 -36.94
CA SER A 667 -1.03 -1.20 -36.51
C SER A 667 -1.35 -2.30 -35.50
N ALA A 668 -0.73 -3.47 -35.65
CA ALA A 668 -0.92 -4.59 -34.73
C ALA A 668 -0.43 -4.27 -33.30
N LEU A 669 0.66 -3.51 -33.15
CA LEU A 669 1.17 -3.13 -31.84
C LEU A 669 0.32 -2.04 -31.21
N HIS A 670 -0.09 -1.03 -31.99
CA HIS A 670 -0.98 0.01 -31.48
C HIS A 670 -2.35 -0.54 -31.09
N GLN A 671 -2.91 -1.48 -31.86
CA GLN A 671 -4.15 -2.16 -31.48
C GLN A 671 -4.00 -2.90 -30.15
N LEU A 672 -2.90 -3.62 -29.94
CA LEU A 672 -2.65 -4.29 -28.66
C LEU A 672 -2.48 -3.29 -27.49
N MET A 673 -1.94 -2.08 -27.72
CA MET A 673 -1.93 -1.01 -26.73
C MET A 673 -3.37 -0.57 -26.37
N LEU A 674 -4.23 -0.37 -27.37
CA LEU A 674 -5.64 -0.01 -27.18
C LEU A 674 -6.41 -1.10 -26.42
N ASP A 675 -6.12 -2.38 -26.70
CA ASP A 675 -6.69 -3.52 -25.97
C ASP A 675 -6.24 -3.51 -24.49
N CYS A 676 -4.99 -3.12 -24.21
CA CYS A 676 -4.50 -2.93 -22.84
C CYS A 676 -5.14 -1.73 -22.14
N TRP A 677 -5.57 -0.70 -22.88
CA TRP A 677 -6.19 0.51 -22.35
C TRP A 677 -7.73 0.51 -22.42
N GLN A 678 -8.35 -0.67 -22.46
CA GLN A 678 -9.80 -0.78 -22.27
C GLN A 678 -10.18 -0.19 -20.90
N LYS A 679 -11.24 0.64 -20.89
CA LYS A 679 -11.71 1.33 -19.67
C LYS A 679 -12.12 0.30 -18.63
N ASP A 680 -12.95 -0.66 -19.04
CA ASP A 680 -13.26 -1.83 -18.22
C ASP A 680 -12.07 -2.78 -18.20
N ARG A 681 -11.55 -3.01 -16.99
CA ARG A 681 -10.42 -3.89 -16.72
C ARG A 681 -10.65 -5.35 -17.13
N ASN A 682 -11.90 -5.81 -17.17
CA ASN A 682 -12.23 -7.19 -17.51
C ASN A 682 -12.07 -7.46 -19.01
N HIS A 683 -12.14 -6.40 -19.83
CA HIS A 683 -11.93 -6.47 -21.27
C HIS A 683 -10.45 -6.40 -21.68
N ARG A 684 -9.54 -6.11 -20.75
CA ARG A 684 -8.10 -6.08 -21.01
C ARG A 684 -7.55 -7.50 -21.17
N PRO A 685 -6.61 -7.73 -22.09
CA PRO A 685 -6.01 -9.05 -22.26
C PRO A 685 -5.16 -9.42 -21.04
N LYS A 686 -5.20 -10.68 -20.62
CA LYS A 686 -4.26 -11.19 -19.60
C LYS A 686 -2.84 -11.27 -20.17
N PHE A 687 -1.81 -11.17 -19.32
CA PHE A 687 -0.42 -11.26 -19.78
C PHE A 687 -0.10 -12.52 -20.60
N GLY A 688 -0.71 -13.67 -20.29
CA GLY A 688 -0.59 -14.87 -21.12
C GLY A 688 -1.10 -14.70 -22.55
N GLN A 689 -2.19 -13.95 -22.75
CA GLN A 689 -2.73 -13.61 -24.07
C GLN A 689 -1.83 -12.61 -24.81
N ILE A 690 -1.27 -11.64 -24.08
CA ILE A 690 -0.29 -10.67 -24.62
C ILE A 690 0.94 -11.39 -25.16
N VAL A 691 1.57 -12.27 -24.36
CA VAL A 691 2.73 -13.07 -24.78
C VAL A 691 2.41 -13.87 -26.04
N ASN A 692 1.27 -14.57 -26.07
CA ASN A 692 0.85 -15.34 -27.23
C ASN A 692 0.67 -14.47 -28.49
N THR A 693 0.18 -13.25 -28.33
CA THR A 693 -0.03 -12.30 -29.43
C THR A 693 1.31 -11.82 -29.98
N LEU A 694 2.24 -11.43 -29.11
CA LEU A 694 3.60 -11.02 -29.51
C LEU A 694 4.38 -12.17 -30.15
N ASP A 695 4.27 -13.39 -29.62
CA ASP A 695 4.88 -14.59 -30.21
C ASP A 695 4.34 -14.89 -31.63
N LYS A 696 3.07 -14.56 -31.91
CA LYS A 696 2.51 -14.65 -33.27
C LYS A 696 3.11 -13.59 -34.20
N MET A 697 3.27 -12.35 -33.72
CA MET A 697 3.90 -11.28 -34.49
C MET A 697 5.37 -11.57 -34.81
N ILE A 698 6.10 -12.14 -33.84
CA ILE A 698 7.51 -12.54 -34.04
C ILE A 698 7.64 -13.67 -35.06
N ARG A 699 6.75 -14.68 -34.99
CA ARG A 699 6.74 -15.80 -35.95
C ARG A 699 6.30 -15.40 -37.35
N ASN A 700 5.51 -14.32 -37.49
CA ASN A 700 5.09 -13.78 -38.77
C ASN A 700 5.39 -12.27 -38.88
N PRO A 701 6.65 -11.88 -39.18
CA PRO A 701 7.06 -10.48 -39.25
C PRO A 701 6.32 -9.66 -40.32
N ASN A 702 5.68 -10.31 -41.32
CA ASN A 702 4.87 -9.60 -42.31
C ASN A 702 3.66 -8.89 -41.68
N SER A 703 3.17 -9.37 -40.53
CA SER A 703 2.10 -8.71 -39.77
C SER A 703 2.50 -7.33 -39.22
N LEU A 704 3.80 -7.05 -39.14
CA LEU A 704 4.36 -5.79 -38.63
C LEU A 704 4.61 -4.76 -39.74
N LYS A 705 4.27 -5.05 -41.01
CA LYS A 705 4.48 -4.14 -42.14
C LYS A 705 3.38 -3.08 -42.32
N ALA A 706 2.17 -3.36 -41.84
CA ALA A 706 1.06 -2.42 -41.90
C ALA A 706 1.26 -1.33 -40.84
N MET A 707 1.42 -0.08 -41.27
CA MET A 707 1.58 1.07 -40.38
C MET A 707 0.23 1.61 -39.92
N ALA A 708 0.15 2.01 -38.65
CA ALA A 708 -1.06 2.62 -38.11
C ALA A 708 -1.30 3.97 -38.80
N PRO A 709 -2.53 4.28 -39.28
CA PRO A 709 -2.82 5.61 -39.80
C PRO A 709 -2.64 6.65 -38.68
N LEU A 710 -1.93 7.75 -38.96
CA LEU A 710 -2.00 8.95 -38.13
C LEU A 710 -3.48 9.36 -38.11
N SER A 711 -4.09 9.34 -36.92
CA SER A 711 -5.53 9.40 -36.74
C SER A 711 -6.22 10.51 -37.55
N SER A 712 -6.93 10.11 -38.61
CA SER A 712 -8.00 10.86 -39.24
C SER A 712 -9.35 10.30 -38.79
N GLY A 713 -10.08 11.07 -37.98
CA GLY A 713 -11.53 10.89 -37.79
C GLY A 713 -11.99 10.09 -36.56
N ILE A 714 -11.90 10.67 -35.37
CA ILE A 714 -12.92 10.51 -34.32
C ILE A 714 -13.14 11.90 -33.69
N ASN A 715 -14.32 12.48 -33.91
CA ASN A 715 -14.74 13.76 -33.33
C ASN A 715 -14.92 13.62 -31.82
N LEU A 716 -13.88 13.89 -31.04
CA LEU A 716 -13.99 14.32 -29.65
C LEU A 716 -13.86 15.84 -29.61
N PRO A 717 -14.79 16.59 -28.99
CA PRO A 717 -14.79 18.06 -28.95
C PRO A 717 -13.55 18.72 -28.31
N LEU A 718 -12.65 17.92 -27.73
CA LEU A 718 -11.43 18.39 -27.06
C LEU A 718 -10.15 18.29 -27.91
N LEU A 719 -10.24 17.74 -29.11
CA LEU A 719 -9.15 17.69 -30.08
C LEU A 719 -9.70 17.92 -31.49
N ASP A 720 -10.02 19.17 -31.82
CA ASP A 720 -10.14 19.56 -33.22
C ASP A 720 -8.75 19.45 -33.87
N ARG A 721 -8.53 18.33 -34.55
CA ARG A 721 -7.35 18.02 -35.37
C ARG A 721 -7.80 17.84 -36.81
N THR A 722 -8.21 18.93 -37.44
CA THR A 722 -8.03 19.03 -38.89
C THR A 722 -6.53 19.24 -39.17
N ILE A 723 -5.99 18.58 -40.19
CA ILE A 723 -4.66 18.91 -40.73
C ILE A 723 -4.70 20.41 -40.99
N PRO A 724 -3.85 21.23 -40.35
CA PRO A 724 -4.01 22.63 -40.52
C PRO A 724 -3.69 23.00 -41.96
N ASP A 725 -4.63 23.67 -42.62
CA ASP A 725 -4.43 24.25 -43.93
C ASP A 725 -3.38 25.36 -43.78
N TYR A 726 -2.19 25.18 -44.36
CA TYR A 726 -1.04 26.06 -44.07
C TYR A 726 -1.22 27.47 -44.65
N SER A 727 -2.25 27.68 -45.48
CA SER A 727 -2.73 29.02 -45.88
C SER A 727 -3.42 29.80 -44.76
N THR A 728 -3.69 29.18 -43.60
CA THR A 728 -4.42 29.80 -42.48
C THR A 728 -3.51 30.42 -41.41
N PHE A 729 -2.20 30.13 -41.43
CA PHE A 729 -1.26 30.65 -40.45
C PHE A 729 -0.53 31.88 -40.96
N ASN A 730 -0.49 32.93 -40.16
CA ASN A 730 0.20 34.18 -40.53
C ASN A 730 1.59 34.29 -39.92
N THR A 731 1.91 33.48 -38.90
CA THR A 731 3.19 33.52 -38.20
C THR A 731 3.76 32.14 -37.88
N VAL A 732 5.09 32.08 -37.74
CA VAL A 732 5.81 30.85 -37.30
C VAL A 732 5.37 30.43 -35.89
N ASP A 733 5.02 31.38 -35.03
CA ASP A 733 4.56 31.11 -33.67
C ASP A 733 3.20 30.38 -33.64
N GLU A 734 2.25 30.79 -34.49
CA GLU A 734 0.96 30.12 -34.67
C GLU A 734 1.13 28.72 -35.24
N TRP A 735 2.07 28.54 -36.18
CA TRP A 735 2.40 27.22 -36.71
C TRP A 735 3.02 26.30 -35.64
N LEU A 736 3.99 26.81 -34.86
CA LEU A 736 4.58 26.07 -33.75
C LEU A 736 3.53 25.68 -32.70
N GLU A 737 2.58 26.57 -32.37
CA GLU A 737 1.41 26.24 -31.54
C GLU A 737 0.58 25.10 -32.13
N ALA A 738 0.25 25.19 -33.42
CA ALA A 738 -0.60 24.23 -34.10
C ALA A 738 0.02 22.82 -34.14
N ILE A 739 1.33 22.71 -34.35
CA ILE A 739 2.05 21.43 -34.28
C ILE A 739 2.44 21.03 -32.85
N LYS A 740 1.97 21.77 -31.83
CA LYS A 740 2.28 21.57 -30.40
C LYS A 740 3.77 21.64 -30.08
N MET A 741 4.50 22.49 -30.80
CA MET A 741 5.92 22.81 -30.61
C MET A 741 6.11 24.26 -30.11
N GLY A 742 5.06 24.85 -29.51
CA GLY A 742 5.06 26.24 -29.04
C GLY A 742 6.15 26.57 -28.01
N GLN A 743 6.69 25.57 -27.31
CA GLN A 743 7.84 25.75 -26.42
C GLN A 743 9.12 26.21 -27.14
N TYR A 744 9.20 26.03 -28.46
CA TYR A 744 10.36 26.43 -29.26
C TYR A 744 10.18 27.80 -29.94
N LYS A 745 9.12 28.56 -29.64
CA LYS A 745 8.89 29.89 -30.26
C LYS A 745 10.08 30.83 -30.11
N GLU A 746 10.55 31.03 -28.87
CA GLU A 746 11.69 31.90 -28.59
C GLU A 746 12.98 31.39 -29.24
N ASN A 747 13.16 30.06 -29.26
CA ASN A 747 14.28 29.41 -29.91
C ASN A 747 14.31 29.66 -31.44
N PHE A 748 13.17 29.55 -32.11
CA PHE A 748 13.05 29.82 -33.55
C PHE A 748 13.27 31.30 -33.85
N ALA A 749 12.66 32.19 -33.05
CA ALA A 749 12.81 33.64 -33.21
C ALA A 749 14.27 34.11 -33.00
N SER A 750 14.92 33.63 -31.93
CA SER A 750 16.32 33.97 -31.61
C SER A 750 17.34 33.45 -32.63
N ASN A 751 17.02 32.37 -33.35
CA ASN A 751 17.85 31.81 -34.41
C ASN A 751 17.47 32.29 -35.82
N GLY A 752 16.61 33.31 -35.93
CA GLY A 752 16.28 33.96 -37.20
C GLY A 752 15.22 33.25 -38.05
N PHE A 753 14.55 32.21 -37.55
CA PHE A 753 13.48 31.49 -38.26
C PHE A 753 12.12 32.14 -38.00
N SER A 754 11.95 33.38 -38.47
CA SER A 754 10.76 34.22 -38.23
C SER A 754 9.73 34.21 -39.37
N SER A 755 10.00 33.55 -40.49
CA SER A 755 9.07 33.46 -41.64
C SER A 755 8.99 32.05 -42.22
N PHE A 756 7.84 31.72 -42.83
CA PHE A 756 7.62 30.43 -43.49
C PHE A 756 8.57 30.16 -44.66
N ALA A 757 9.07 31.21 -45.32
CA ALA A 757 10.08 31.07 -46.37
C ALA A 757 11.42 30.54 -45.83
N LEU A 758 11.79 30.90 -44.60
CA LEU A 758 13.00 30.43 -43.93
C LEU A 758 12.77 29.06 -43.29
N VAL A 759 11.62 28.88 -42.63
CA VAL A 759 11.23 27.62 -41.98
C VAL A 759 11.11 26.47 -43.00
N SER A 760 10.51 26.73 -44.17
CA SER A 760 10.36 25.72 -45.23
C SER A 760 11.69 25.21 -45.80
N GLN A 761 12.81 25.94 -45.58
CA GLN A 761 14.15 25.57 -46.02
C GLN A 761 14.99 24.90 -44.93
N MET A 762 14.46 24.78 -43.71
CA MET A 762 15.20 24.20 -42.58
C MET A 762 15.67 22.78 -42.87
N THR A 763 16.91 22.53 -42.49
CA THR A 763 17.53 21.21 -42.46
C THR A 763 17.49 20.62 -41.05
N MET A 764 17.83 19.35 -40.91
CA MET A 764 17.96 18.72 -39.58
C MET A 764 19.02 19.44 -38.72
N GLU A 765 20.09 19.94 -39.34
CA GLU A 765 21.15 20.68 -38.66
C GLU A 765 20.65 22.03 -38.11
N ASP A 766 19.75 22.69 -38.84
CA ASP A 766 19.12 23.93 -38.37
C ASP A 766 18.19 23.68 -37.17
N ILE A 767 17.42 22.59 -37.19
CA ILE A 767 16.53 22.21 -36.07
C ILE A 767 17.35 21.93 -34.80
N LEU A 768 18.49 21.26 -34.95
CA LEU A 768 19.44 21.03 -33.85
C LEU A 768 20.03 22.35 -33.34
N ARG A 769 20.43 23.24 -34.25
CA ARG A 769 20.98 24.58 -33.90
C ARG A 769 19.99 25.43 -33.12
N VAL A 770 18.71 25.31 -33.43
CA VAL A 770 17.61 25.99 -32.74
C VAL A 770 17.42 25.44 -31.31
N GLY A 771 18.05 24.34 -30.93
CA GLY A 771 17.96 23.77 -29.58
C GLY A 771 16.83 22.76 -29.41
N VAL A 772 16.28 22.25 -30.51
CA VAL A 772 15.35 21.11 -30.48
C VAL A 772 16.17 19.83 -30.35
N THR A 773 16.38 19.37 -29.13
CA THR A 773 17.22 18.19 -28.82
C THR A 773 16.45 16.87 -28.83
N LEU A 774 15.13 16.91 -28.67
CA LEU A 774 14.28 15.72 -28.65
C LEU A 774 13.97 15.25 -30.08
N ALA A 775 14.40 14.04 -30.43
CA ALA A 775 14.27 13.49 -31.78
C ALA A 775 12.83 13.41 -32.29
N GLY A 776 11.86 13.09 -31.42
CA GLY A 776 10.43 13.14 -31.76
C GLY A 776 9.97 14.53 -32.16
N HIS A 777 10.44 15.57 -31.46
CA HIS A 777 10.17 16.96 -31.81
C HIS A 777 10.87 17.35 -33.11
N GLN A 778 12.12 16.93 -33.30
CA GLN A 778 12.86 17.14 -34.54
C GLN A 778 12.10 16.55 -35.74
N LYS A 779 11.67 15.29 -35.64
CA LYS A 779 10.95 14.57 -36.69
C LYS A 779 9.57 15.18 -36.95
N LYS A 780 8.86 15.61 -35.91
CA LYS A 780 7.55 16.28 -36.04
C LYS A 780 7.66 17.63 -36.74
N ILE A 781 8.63 18.45 -36.34
CA ILE A 781 8.93 19.74 -36.96
C ILE A 781 9.36 19.52 -38.43
N LEU A 782 10.29 18.59 -38.68
CA LEU A 782 10.80 18.33 -40.01
C LEU A 782 9.72 17.79 -40.97
N ASN A 783 8.86 16.88 -40.50
CA ASN A 783 7.73 16.39 -41.30
C ASN A 783 6.74 17.53 -41.61
N SER A 784 6.45 18.41 -40.64
CA SER A 784 5.58 19.57 -40.90
C SER A 784 6.23 20.56 -41.87
N VAL A 785 7.54 20.78 -41.78
CA VAL A 785 8.34 21.58 -42.74
C VAL A 785 8.28 20.99 -44.15
N GLN A 786 8.34 19.65 -44.29
CA GLN A 786 8.21 18.98 -45.58
C GLN A 786 6.81 19.15 -46.19
N VAL A 787 5.76 18.98 -45.38
CA VAL A 787 4.37 19.21 -45.83
C VAL A 787 4.17 20.67 -46.24
N MET A 788 4.66 21.62 -45.44
CA MET A 788 4.66 23.04 -45.75
C MET A 788 5.37 23.33 -47.08
N ARG A 789 6.54 22.72 -47.32
CA ARG A 789 7.29 22.85 -48.58
C ARG A 789 6.49 22.35 -49.79
N THR A 790 5.81 21.21 -49.66
CA THR A 790 4.98 20.66 -50.75
C THR A 790 3.73 21.47 -51.06
N GLN A 791 3.14 22.14 -50.06
CA GLN A 791 1.98 23.00 -50.28
C GLN A 791 2.37 24.37 -50.85
N MET A 792 3.49 24.96 -50.38
CA MET A 792 4.01 26.21 -50.95
C MET A 792 4.43 26.06 -52.42
N SER A 793 4.95 24.89 -52.82
CA SER A 793 5.29 24.63 -54.23
C SER A 793 4.07 24.43 -55.12
N GLN A 794 2.94 23.92 -54.60
CA GLN A 794 1.69 23.80 -55.34
C GLN A 794 1.03 25.17 -55.60
N ILE A 795 1.13 26.11 -54.65
CA ILE A 795 0.59 27.47 -54.80
C ILE A 795 1.35 28.28 -55.86
N GLN A 796 2.66 28.07 -56.02
CA GLN A 796 3.48 28.73 -57.07
C GLN A 796 3.25 28.17 -58.48
N SER A 797 2.67 26.99 -58.62
CA SER A 797 2.43 26.36 -59.94
C SER A 797 1.13 26.77 -60.64
N VAL A 798 0.33 27.65 -60.01
CA VAL A 798 -0.98 28.11 -60.53
C VAL A 798 -0.91 29.52 -61.17
N GLU A 799 0.23 30.22 -61.08
CA GLU A 799 0.50 31.45 -61.81
C GLU A 799 1.56 31.23 -62.91
N VAL A 800 1.15 30.61 -64.03
CA VAL A 800 1.78 30.77 -65.36
C VAL A 800 0.70 30.84 -66.42
#